data_AF-A0A9J5WUF5-F1
#
_entry.id   AF-A0A9J5WUF5-F1
#
_cell.length_a   1.000
_cell.length_b   1.000
_cell.length_c   1.000
_cell.angle_alpha   90.00
_cell.angle_beta   90.00
_cell.angle_gamma   90.00
#
_symmetry.space_group_name_H-M   'P 1'
#
loop_
_entity.id
_entity.type
_entity.pdbx_description
1 polymer ?
#
loop_
_entity_poly.entity_id
_entity_poly.type
_entity_poly.pdbx_seq_one_letter_code
_entity_poly.pdbx_strand_id
1 'polypeptide(L)'
;MASSHFLLLVLLLSVFSVSADVFVSLDCGSSEAYTDHETSIDWLGDADYVTNGESYVVQSNNSISHVMDTLRVFTTRTKNCFLIDEIEKGGKVLIRASFYYGNYDGKSNPPSFALQFDGNHWANVTTMSDQLVYYETIYVVKGDYLTVCLAQTEENQFPFISALEVRGLDSTMYSHVDDNHALFLRRRVAFGSNKTIRNTDDPYDRIWTPGSGNLIETLTSDATTIDTSHGDQPPQQVLQNAISTNNSLNIISWNMNFLPIDNVIYMNMYFSEVTQLDVNQTRSFRIFQDNESISDPILPPYEDFIQMYVSNLTVSPSTIFSVVRTTNSTLPPLINALEIFTIGNALTDGTNTQDVETLISLQKEFEVLQGWIGDPCLPSPFTYDWINCSSSDPPRITALYLSKFNLSGSLPDFSSMNALETIDLSNNNLDGPIPDFFGTLPNLKELNLANNKFTGPVPASLSNKNGLTIDTSGNSDLCSSSDESCQNNDSSSPGNDQPSTGSTKNINLPIILGTTILTFLLGDYMSCQSRRVFVSLDCGSSEAYTDHETSIDWLGDADYVANGESHVVQSNNSISHVMDTLRVFTTRTKNCFLIDEIEKGGKVLIRASFYYGNYDGKSNPPSFALQFDGNHWANVTTMSDQLVYYETIYVVKGDYLTVCLAQTEDNQFPFISALEVRGLDSTMYSHVDDNLALFLRRRVAFGSNKTIRNTDDPYDRIWTPGSGNLIETLTSDATTIDTSHGDQPPQQVLQNAISTNNSLNIISWNMNFLPIDNVIYMNMYFSEVTQLDVNQTRSFRIFQDNESISDPILPPYEDFIQMYVSNLTVSPSTIFSVVRTTNSTLPPLINALEIFTIGNALTDGTNTQDVETLISLQKEFEVLQGWIGDPCLPSPFTYDWINCSSSDPPRITALYLSKFNLSGSLPDFSSMDALETIDLSNNDLDGPIPDFFGTLPNLKELNLANNKFSGPVPASLSNKNGLTIDTSGNSDLCSSSDKSCQNNDSSSPGNDQPATGSTKKNNNKKKNNMPIILGTTIPAFLLVWAIVGIFAILHYKNKRATTSLVNPGQASGGSTPFVNRVQMSENFEKNPEVTAHDHENSTNV
;
A
#
# COMPACT_ATOMS: atom_id res chain seq x y z
N MET A 1 -29.43 -30.40 -59.12
CA MET A 1 -29.47 -29.22 -58.23
C MET A 1 -29.46 -29.73 -56.80
N ALA A 2 -28.28 -29.92 -56.20
CA ALA A 2 -28.16 -30.49 -54.84
C ALA A 2 -26.83 -30.12 -54.16
N SER A 3 -25.71 -30.11 -54.89
CA SER A 3 -24.38 -29.75 -54.36
C SER A 3 -24.24 -28.27 -53.99
N SER A 4 -24.98 -27.37 -54.64
CA SER A 4 -24.84 -25.92 -54.47
C SER A 4 -25.42 -25.34 -53.17
N HIS A 5 -26.19 -26.12 -52.40
CA HIS A 5 -26.70 -25.69 -51.09
C HIS A 5 -25.92 -26.28 -49.92
N PHE A 6 -25.25 -27.43 -50.12
CA PHE A 6 -24.41 -28.01 -49.07
C PHE A 6 -23.12 -27.21 -48.86
N LEU A 7 -22.50 -26.73 -49.95
CA LEU A 7 -21.31 -25.88 -49.85
C LEU A 7 -21.62 -24.53 -49.17
N LEU A 8 -22.80 -23.96 -49.44
CA LEU A 8 -23.25 -22.71 -48.82
C LEU A 8 -23.53 -22.87 -47.32
N LEU A 9 -24.04 -24.04 -46.90
CA LEU A 9 -24.30 -24.33 -45.48
C LEU A 9 -23.01 -24.59 -44.68
N VAL A 10 -21.99 -25.18 -45.30
CA VAL A 10 -20.68 -25.38 -44.66
C VAL A 10 -19.91 -24.06 -44.52
N LEU A 11 -19.98 -23.16 -45.52
CA LEU A 11 -19.44 -21.80 -45.44
C LEU A 11 -20.20 -20.87 -44.46
N LEU A 12 -21.42 -21.25 -44.04
CA LEU A 12 -22.19 -20.57 -42.98
C LEU A 12 -22.03 -21.24 -41.60
N LEU A 13 -21.17 -22.27 -41.49
CA LEU A 13 -20.88 -22.98 -40.23
C LEU A 13 -19.36 -23.03 -39.92
N SER A 14 -18.57 -22.19 -40.59
CA SER A 14 -17.16 -21.93 -40.29
C SER A 14 -16.92 -20.50 -39.80
N VAL A 15 -17.95 -19.83 -39.26
CA VAL A 15 -17.90 -18.45 -38.74
C VAL A 15 -18.66 -18.36 -37.40
N PHE A 16 -18.44 -19.34 -36.52
CA PHE A 16 -18.86 -19.32 -35.11
C PHE A 16 -17.91 -20.18 -34.27
N SER A 17 -16.76 -19.61 -33.91
CA SER A 17 -15.85 -20.11 -32.87
C SER A 17 -15.03 -18.95 -32.28
N VAL A 18 -15.74 -17.90 -31.85
CA VAL A 18 -15.21 -16.86 -30.96
C VAL A 18 -15.99 -17.00 -29.67
N SER A 19 -15.51 -17.83 -28.75
CA SER A 19 -16.16 -18.07 -27.45
C SER A 19 -15.72 -17.01 -26.43
N ALA A 20 -15.98 -15.75 -26.77
CA ALA A 20 -16.05 -14.66 -25.81
C ALA A 20 -17.42 -14.72 -25.11
N ASP A 21 -17.71 -15.85 -24.46
CA ASP A 21 -19.05 -16.16 -23.92
C ASP A 21 -19.42 -15.30 -22.69
N VAL A 22 -18.50 -14.43 -22.24
CA VAL A 22 -18.66 -13.53 -21.09
C VAL A 22 -18.73 -12.08 -21.57
N PHE A 23 -19.89 -11.46 -21.37
CA PHE A 23 -20.13 -10.04 -21.66
C PHE A 23 -21.10 -9.48 -20.62
N VAL A 24 -20.57 -8.96 -19.51
CA VAL A 24 -21.35 -8.44 -18.37
C VAL A 24 -21.13 -6.93 -18.26
N SER A 25 -22.22 -6.15 -18.15
CA SER A 25 -22.17 -4.69 -18.04
C SER A 25 -23.19 -4.23 -17.00
N LEU A 26 -22.70 -3.73 -15.87
CA LEU A 26 -23.52 -3.33 -14.72
C LEU A 26 -23.58 -1.80 -14.60
N ASP A 27 -24.79 -1.25 -14.59
CA ASP A 27 -25.09 0.13 -14.21
C ASP A 27 -25.29 0.13 -12.69
N CYS A 28 -24.30 0.63 -11.95
CA CYS A 28 -24.20 0.38 -10.52
C CYS A 28 -25.17 1.28 -9.74
N GLY A 29 -25.96 0.67 -8.86
CA GLY A 29 -27.06 1.33 -8.18
C GLY A 29 -28.36 1.43 -8.99
N SER A 30 -28.35 1.18 -10.31
CA SER A 30 -29.58 1.06 -11.10
C SER A 30 -30.35 -0.23 -10.79
N SER A 31 -31.64 -0.22 -11.12
CA SER A 31 -32.53 -1.39 -11.03
C SER A 31 -33.32 -1.66 -12.31
N GLU A 32 -33.07 -0.89 -13.38
CA GLU A 32 -33.68 -1.07 -14.70
C GLU A 32 -32.61 -1.46 -15.73
N ALA A 33 -32.84 -2.55 -16.46
CA ALA A 33 -31.97 -2.98 -17.55
C ALA A 33 -32.38 -2.32 -18.88
N TYR A 34 -31.41 -1.89 -19.67
CA TYR A 34 -31.64 -1.17 -20.93
C TYR A 34 -30.52 -1.42 -21.96
N THR A 35 -30.86 -1.28 -23.25
CA THR A 35 -29.86 -1.28 -24.33
C THR A 35 -29.45 0.16 -24.65
N ASP A 36 -28.18 0.49 -24.44
CA ASP A 36 -27.62 1.77 -24.88
C ASP A 36 -27.65 1.87 -26.42
N HIS A 37 -28.22 2.95 -26.96
CA HIS A 37 -28.48 3.08 -28.40
C HIS A 37 -27.28 3.56 -29.24
N GLU A 38 -26.20 4.04 -28.61
CA GLU A 38 -25.00 4.51 -29.32
C GLU A 38 -23.92 3.41 -29.39
N THR A 39 -23.81 2.62 -28.32
CA THR A 39 -22.84 1.52 -28.17
C THR A 39 -23.44 0.13 -28.39
N SER A 40 -24.78 0.00 -28.42
CA SER A 40 -25.49 -1.30 -28.44
C SER A 40 -25.10 -2.25 -27.30
N ILE A 41 -24.71 -1.71 -26.14
CA ILE A 41 -24.44 -2.49 -24.92
C ILE A 41 -25.75 -2.65 -24.16
N ASP A 42 -26.10 -3.89 -23.82
CA ASP A 42 -27.13 -4.18 -22.82
C ASP A 42 -26.53 -3.99 -21.42
N TRP A 43 -27.08 -3.02 -20.67
CA TRP A 43 -26.75 -2.72 -19.29
C TRP A 43 -27.75 -3.37 -18.34
N LEU A 44 -27.25 -3.95 -17.26
CA LEU A 44 -28.04 -4.59 -16.20
C LEU A 44 -27.93 -3.78 -14.89
N GLY A 45 -28.97 -3.83 -14.06
CA GLY A 45 -28.85 -3.41 -12.66
C GLY A 45 -27.97 -4.37 -11.87
N ASP A 46 -27.23 -3.86 -10.89
CA ASP A 46 -26.15 -4.60 -10.21
C ASP A 46 -26.61 -5.47 -9.02
N ALA A 47 -27.89 -5.45 -8.66
CA ALA A 47 -28.42 -6.02 -7.41
C ALA A 47 -28.27 -7.55 -7.24
N ASP A 48 -28.13 -8.31 -8.33
CA ASP A 48 -27.87 -9.76 -8.27
C ASP A 48 -26.36 -10.09 -8.09
N TYR A 49 -25.47 -9.10 -8.30
CA TYR A 49 -24.02 -9.26 -8.33
C TYR A 49 -23.30 -8.75 -7.06
N VAL A 50 -24.00 -8.00 -6.17
CA VAL A 50 -23.42 -7.43 -4.95
C VAL A 50 -24.41 -7.47 -3.76
N THR A 51 -23.91 -7.80 -2.57
CA THR A 51 -24.73 -8.11 -1.38
C THR A 51 -25.09 -6.91 -0.51
N ASN A 52 -24.48 -5.74 -0.73
CA ASN A 52 -24.66 -4.55 0.10
C ASN A 52 -24.46 -3.24 -0.68
N GLY A 53 -24.33 -2.14 0.06
CA GLY A 53 -24.28 -0.79 -0.50
C GLY A 53 -25.67 -0.22 -0.82
N GLU A 54 -25.71 1.09 -1.02
CA GLU A 54 -26.91 1.89 -1.27
C GLU A 54 -26.85 2.52 -2.66
N SER A 55 -27.98 2.52 -3.38
CA SER A 55 -28.13 3.20 -4.67
C SER A 55 -28.32 4.71 -4.47
N TYR A 56 -27.49 5.51 -5.14
CA TYR A 56 -27.63 6.97 -5.22
C TYR A 56 -27.76 7.43 -6.68
N VAL A 57 -28.41 8.58 -6.86
CA VAL A 57 -28.63 9.22 -8.17
C VAL A 57 -27.80 10.49 -8.21
N VAL A 58 -27.05 10.67 -9.29
CA VAL A 58 -26.21 11.85 -9.55
C VAL A 58 -27.08 13.10 -9.74
N GLN A 59 -26.56 14.28 -9.39
CA GLN A 59 -27.30 15.53 -9.57
C GLN A 59 -27.59 15.75 -11.06
N SER A 60 -28.85 15.96 -11.43
CA SER A 60 -29.28 16.06 -12.85
C SER A 60 -28.60 17.16 -13.70
N ASN A 61 -27.95 18.13 -13.07
CA ASN A 61 -27.10 19.15 -13.71
C ASN A 61 -25.68 18.68 -14.06
N ASN A 62 -25.26 17.52 -13.53
CA ASN A 62 -23.96 16.90 -13.70
C ASN A 62 -24.04 15.58 -14.52
N SER A 63 -25.21 15.24 -15.08
CA SER A 63 -25.37 14.08 -15.96
C SER A 63 -24.43 14.15 -17.17
N ILE A 64 -23.63 13.10 -17.38
CA ILE A 64 -22.70 12.98 -18.53
C ILE A 64 -23.08 11.83 -19.49
N SER A 65 -23.72 10.78 -18.99
CA SER A 65 -24.31 9.67 -19.73
C SER A 65 -25.24 8.88 -18.81
N HIS A 66 -26.18 8.11 -19.38
CA HIS A 66 -27.20 7.38 -18.60
C HIS A 66 -26.58 6.44 -17.54
N VAL A 67 -25.52 5.72 -17.90
CA VAL A 67 -24.77 4.80 -17.01
C VAL A 67 -23.94 5.53 -15.93
N MET A 68 -23.95 6.87 -15.92
CA MET A 68 -23.32 7.73 -14.92
C MET A 68 -24.36 8.59 -14.19
N ASP A 69 -25.66 8.39 -14.42
CA ASP A 69 -26.74 9.01 -13.64
C ASP A 69 -26.98 8.26 -12.31
N THR A 70 -26.48 7.04 -12.18
CA THR A 70 -26.53 6.20 -10.97
C THR A 70 -25.14 5.79 -10.48
N LEU A 71 -25.03 5.54 -9.17
CA LEU A 71 -23.87 4.92 -8.55
C LEU A 71 -24.27 4.15 -7.27
N ARG A 72 -23.49 3.13 -6.90
CA ARG A 72 -23.61 2.41 -5.62
C ARG A 72 -22.55 2.88 -4.64
N VAL A 73 -22.95 3.16 -3.40
CA VAL A 73 -22.06 3.61 -2.29
C VAL A 73 -22.02 2.57 -1.18
N PHE A 74 -20.84 2.33 -0.61
CA PHE A 74 -20.61 1.34 0.43
C PHE A 74 -20.35 1.98 1.80
N THR A 75 -21.43 2.26 2.53
CA THR A 75 -21.40 2.98 3.82
C THR A 75 -21.26 2.08 5.06
N THR A 76 -21.27 0.75 4.89
CA THR A 76 -21.51 -0.20 5.99
C THR A 76 -20.33 -1.12 6.35
N ARG A 77 -19.27 -1.16 5.54
CA ARG A 77 -18.11 -2.05 5.72
C ARG A 77 -16.89 -1.47 5.03
N THR A 78 -15.71 -1.79 5.57
CA THR A 78 -14.43 -1.46 4.95
C THR A 78 -14.24 -2.16 3.61
N LYS A 79 -14.65 -3.43 3.45
CA LYS A 79 -14.50 -4.21 2.20
C LYS A 79 -15.84 -4.66 1.62
N ASN A 80 -15.99 -4.48 0.30
CA ASN A 80 -17.23 -4.69 -0.44
C ASN A 80 -16.90 -5.26 -1.83
N CYS A 81 -17.58 -6.31 -2.27
CA CYS A 81 -17.18 -7.05 -3.48
C CYS A 81 -18.37 -7.44 -4.37
N PHE A 82 -18.17 -7.30 -5.67
CA PHE A 82 -19.00 -7.89 -6.72
C PHE A 82 -18.53 -9.32 -7.02
N LEU A 83 -19.46 -10.22 -7.33
CA LEU A 83 -19.19 -11.60 -7.77
C LEU A 83 -19.71 -11.79 -9.18
N ILE A 84 -18.86 -12.25 -10.10
CA ILE A 84 -19.16 -12.55 -11.50
C ILE A 84 -18.92 -14.05 -11.69
N ASP A 85 -19.99 -14.85 -11.83
CA ASP A 85 -19.93 -16.32 -11.85
C ASP A 85 -19.96 -16.93 -13.27
N GLU A 86 -20.05 -16.08 -14.30
CA GLU A 86 -20.07 -16.48 -15.71
C GLU A 86 -18.67 -16.89 -16.26
N ILE A 87 -17.60 -16.82 -15.47
CA ILE A 87 -16.21 -17.07 -15.90
C ILE A 87 -15.65 -18.38 -15.30
N GLU A 88 -15.21 -19.30 -16.16
CA GLU A 88 -14.46 -20.49 -15.75
C GLU A 88 -12.95 -20.20 -15.52
N LYS A 89 -12.34 -20.96 -14.61
CA LYS A 89 -10.91 -20.90 -14.26
C LYS A 89 -9.99 -21.02 -15.49
N GLY A 90 -9.03 -20.12 -15.60
CA GLY A 90 -8.14 -20.01 -16.75
C GLY A 90 -8.72 -19.17 -17.91
N GLY A 91 -9.93 -18.64 -17.77
CA GLY A 91 -10.47 -17.62 -18.66
C GLY A 91 -9.61 -16.35 -18.65
N LYS A 92 -9.26 -15.84 -19.85
CA LYS A 92 -8.61 -14.55 -20.02
C LYS A 92 -9.68 -13.46 -20.16
N VAL A 93 -9.59 -12.42 -19.34
CA VAL A 93 -10.64 -11.41 -19.22
C VAL A 93 -10.08 -9.99 -19.29
N LEU A 94 -10.89 -9.07 -19.81
CA LEU A 94 -10.76 -7.63 -19.62
C LEU A 94 -11.83 -7.21 -18.61
N ILE A 95 -11.42 -6.53 -17.55
CA ILE A 95 -12.33 -5.89 -16.60
C ILE A 95 -12.12 -4.38 -16.57
N ARG A 96 -13.21 -3.63 -16.44
CA ARG A 96 -13.22 -2.17 -16.41
C ARG A 96 -14.17 -1.65 -15.34
N ALA A 97 -13.65 -0.93 -14.35
CA ALA A 97 -14.45 -0.27 -13.32
C ALA A 97 -14.44 1.25 -13.56
N SER A 98 -15.61 1.87 -13.49
CA SER A 98 -15.83 3.29 -13.82
C SER A 98 -16.48 4.05 -12.68
N PHE A 99 -16.00 5.27 -12.46
CA PHE A 99 -16.26 6.09 -11.29
C PHE A 99 -16.62 7.51 -11.72
N TYR A 100 -17.85 7.91 -11.45
CA TYR A 100 -18.35 9.27 -11.59
C TYR A 100 -19.08 9.68 -10.31
N TYR A 101 -18.44 10.50 -9.47
CA TYR A 101 -19.03 10.95 -8.20
C TYR A 101 -20.24 11.88 -8.42
N GLY A 102 -20.19 12.74 -9.45
CA GLY A 102 -21.30 13.59 -9.88
C GLY A 102 -21.88 14.52 -8.81
N ASN A 103 -21.18 14.69 -7.69
CA ASN A 103 -21.63 15.33 -6.45
C ASN A 103 -22.93 14.75 -5.87
N TYR A 104 -23.12 13.43 -5.90
CA TYR A 104 -24.39 12.76 -5.52
C TYR A 104 -24.88 13.11 -4.10
N ASP A 105 -23.98 13.34 -3.14
CA ASP A 105 -24.31 13.68 -1.74
C ASP A 105 -24.29 15.19 -1.44
N GLY A 106 -23.86 16.02 -2.40
CA GLY A 106 -23.79 17.47 -2.28
C GLY A 106 -22.59 18.01 -1.49
N LYS A 107 -21.62 17.18 -1.08
CA LYS A 107 -20.42 17.63 -0.34
C LYS A 107 -19.36 18.26 -1.24
N SER A 108 -19.34 17.91 -2.52
CA SER A 108 -18.25 18.23 -3.49
C SER A 108 -16.89 17.61 -3.12
N ASN A 109 -16.88 16.59 -2.25
CA ASN A 109 -15.69 15.96 -1.71
C ASN A 109 -15.72 14.44 -2.01
N PRO A 110 -15.29 14.01 -3.22
CA PRO A 110 -15.24 12.60 -3.58
C PRO A 110 -14.26 11.82 -2.69
N PRO A 111 -14.63 10.61 -2.23
CA PRO A 111 -13.77 9.80 -1.37
C PRO A 111 -12.64 9.10 -2.14
N SER A 112 -11.52 8.89 -1.45
CA SER A 112 -10.42 8.01 -1.85
C SER A 112 -10.67 6.59 -1.33
N PHE A 113 -10.32 5.56 -2.12
CA PHE A 113 -10.44 4.14 -1.72
C PHE A 113 -9.62 3.22 -2.64
N ALA A 114 -9.34 1.99 -2.20
CA ALA A 114 -8.64 0.98 -2.98
C ALA A 114 -9.60 0.15 -3.85
N LEU A 115 -9.16 -0.20 -5.06
CA LEU A 115 -9.81 -1.08 -6.03
C LEU A 115 -8.97 -2.35 -6.23
N GLN A 116 -9.65 -3.50 -6.36
CA GLN A 116 -9.05 -4.83 -6.25
C GLN A 116 -9.75 -5.82 -7.17
N PHE A 117 -9.06 -6.90 -7.58
CA PHE A 117 -9.67 -8.04 -8.28
C PHE A 117 -9.05 -9.37 -7.81
N ASP A 118 -9.86 -10.37 -7.47
CA ASP A 118 -9.41 -11.70 -7.01
C ASP A 118 -8.28 -11.69 -5.97
N GLY A 119 -8.36 -10.78 -4.98
CA GLY A 119 -7.34 -10.60 -3.94
C GLY A 119 -6.10 -9.80 -4.37
N ASN A 120 -5.99 -9.41 -5.64
CA ASN A 120 -4.92 -8.56 -6.17
C ASN A 120 -5.29 -7.08 -6.03
N HIS A 121 -4.33 -6.22 -5.73
CA HIS A 121 -4.49 -4.78 -5.82
C HIS A 121 -4.55 -4.33 -7.29
N TRP A 122 -5.54 -3.50 -7.63
CA TRP A 122 -5.69 -2.91 -8.96
C TRP A 122 -5.15 -1.48 -9.00
N ALA A 123 -5.71 -0.60 -8.17
CA ALA A 123 -5.38 0.83 -8.09
C ALA A 123 -5.96 1.46 -6.82
N ASN A 124 -5.45 2.62 -6.44
CA ASN A 124 -6.21 3.56 -5.62
C ASN A 124 -7.09 4.42 -6.55
N VAL A 125 -8.36 4.57 -6.19
CA VAL A 125 -9.35 5.36 -6.91
C VAL A 125 -9.39 6.76 -6.32
N THR A 126 -9.03 7.74 -7.15
CA THR A 126 -9.20 9.17 -6.87
C THR A 126 -9.99 9.79 -8.00
N THR A 127 -10.92 10.70 -7.68
CA THR A 127 -11.79 11.36 -8.67
C THR A 127 -11.98 12.83 -8.27
N MET A 128 -12.36 13.68 -9.22
CA MET A 128 -12.88 15.03 -8.94
C MET A 128 -14.41 15.06 -9.06
N SER A 129 -15.04 16.12 -8.54
CA SER A 129 -16.50 16.20 -8.42
C SER A 129 -17.29 16.04 -9.73
N ASP A 130 -16.69 16.38 -10.86
CA ASP A 130 -17.23 16.37 -12.21
C ASP A 130 -16.40 15.51 -13.21
N GLN A 131 -15.48 14.69 -12.72
CA GLN A 131 -14.58 13.86 -13.54
C GLN A 131 -15.04 12.40 -13.60
N LEU A 132 -15.13 11.85 -14.81
CA LEU A 132 -15.20 10.41 -15.04
C LEU A 132 -13.79 9.83 -15.06
N VAL A 133 -13.52 8.87 -14.16
CA VAL A 133 -12.31 8.04 -14.17
C VAL A 133 -12.72 6.59 -14.41
N TYR A 134 -11.93 5.85 -15.19
CA TYR A 134 -12.07 4.40 -15.28
C TYR A 134 -10.70 3.73 -15.24
N TYR A 135 -10.67 2.53 -14.68
CA TYR A 135 -9.50 1.66 -14.62
C TYR A 135 -9.81 0.43 -15.45
N GLU A 136 -8.86 -0.05 -16.25
CA GLU A 136 -9.00 -1.26 -17.05
C GLU A 136 -7.79 -2.18 -16.78
N THR A 137 -8.03 -3.48 -16.60
CA THR A 137 -6.96 -4.49 -16.53
C THR A 137 -7.33 -5.75 -17.31
N ILE A 138 -6.30 -6.43 -17.82
CA ILE A 138 -6.41 -7.71 -18.52
C ILE A 138 -5.58 -8.76 -17.78
N TYR A 139 -6.18 -9.90 -17.43
CA TYR A 139 -5.50 -10.98 -16.71
C TYR A 139 -6.17 -12.35 -16.96
N VAL A 140 -5.62 -13.40 -16.35
CA VAL A 140 -6.17 -14.76 -16.39
C VAL A 140 -6.69 -15.15 -15.01
N VAL A 141 -7.97 -15.52 -14.95
CA VAL A 141 -8.68 -15.80 -13.68
C VAL A 141 -8.16 -17.08 -13.03
N LYS A 142 -7.72 -16.96 -11.78
CA LYS A 142 -7.19 -18.07 -10.97
C LYS A 142 -8.27 -18.87 -10.24
N GLY A 143 -9.40 -18.25 -9.90
CA GLY A 143 -10.55 -18.90 -9.24
C GLY A 143 -11.52 -19.58 -10.22
N ASP A 144 -12.58 -20.19 -9.69
CA ASP A 144 -13.72 -20.71 -10.47
C ASP A 144 -14.85 -19.66 -10.65
N TYR A 145 -14.54 -18.40 -10.35
CA TYR A 145 -15.37 -17.20 -10.47
C TYR A 145 -14.45 -15.96 -10.43
N LEU A 146 -14.95 -14.79 -10.79
CA LEU A 146 -14.24 -13.51 -10.71
C LEU A 146 -14.86 -12.59 -9.66
N THR A 147 -14.04 -11.81 -8.97
CA THR A 147 -14.48 -10.81 -7.99
C THR A 147 -13.78 -9.47 -8.20
N VAL A 148 -14.54 -8.39 -8.07
CA VAL A 148 -14.02 -7.01 -8.04
C VAL A 148 -14.41 -6.39 -6.71
N CYS A 149 -13.43 -5.96 -5.94
CA CYS A 149 -13.63 -5.43 -4.59
C CYS A 149 -13.21 -3.97 -4.48
N LEU A 150 -13.98 -3.22 -3.69
CA LEU A 150 -13.68 -1.86 -3.25
C LEU A 150 -13.42 -1.89 -1.75
N ALA A 151 -12.31 -1.29 -1.32
CA ALA A 151 -11.92 -1.22 0.08
C ALA A 151 -11.64 0.22 0.53
N GLN A 152 -12.30 0.62 1.61
CA GLN A 152 -12.13 1.89 2.30
C GLN A 152 -10.70 2.03 2.84
N THR A 153 -10.05 3.17 2.59
CA THR A 153 -8.68 3.48 3.05
C THR A 153 -8.66 4.33 4.32
N GLU A 154 -9.63 5.21 4.50
CA GLU A 154 -9.75 6.14 5.63
C GLU A 154 -11.16 6.09 6.23
N GLU A 155 -11.33 6.46 7.51
CA GLU A 155 -12.65 6.51 8.13
C GLU A 155 -13.58 7.51 7.41
N ASN A 156 -14.86 7.16 7.26
CA ASN A 156 -15.90 7.94 6.57
C ASN A 156 -15.71 8.22 5.06
N GLN A 157 -14.59 7.81 4.44
CA GLN A 157 -14.42 7.79 2.97
C GLN A 157 -15.11 6.56 2.36
N PHE A 158 -16.42 6.64 2.14
CA PHE A 158 -17.21 5.49 1.68
C PHE A 158 -16.96 5.17 0.19
N PRO A 159 -16.45 3.96 -0.17
CA PRO A 159 -16.21 3.60 -1.56
C PRO A 159 -17.48 3.65 -2.41
N PHE A 160 -17.35 3.97 -3.70
CA PHE A 160 -18.48 3.97 -4.63
C PHE A 160 -18.07 3.46 -6.02
N ILE A 161 -19.05 3.07 -6.85
CA ILE A 161 -18.83 2.69 -8.25
C ILE A 161 -20.06 3.06 -9.10
N SER A 162 -19.83 3.51 -10.33
CA SER A 162 -20.89 3.91 -11.28
C SER A 162 -21.13 2.84 -12.34
N ALA A 163 -20.07 2.16 -12.82
CA ALA A 163 -20.23 1.02 -13.73
C ALA A 163 -19.14 -0.04 -13.58
N LEU A 164 -19.50 -1.30 -13.79
CA LEU A 164 -18.57 -2.43 -13.89
C LEU A 164 -18.79 -3.19 -15.20
N GLU A 165 -17.74 -3.35 -15.99
CA GLU A 165 -17.77 -4.06 -17.27
C GLU A 165 -16.77 -5.21 -17.28
N VAL A 166 -17.19 -6.37 -17.82
CA VAL A 166 -16.39 -7.58 -17.94
C VAL A 166 -16.54 -8.18 -19.34
N ARG A 167 -15.43 -8.55 -19.97
CA ARG A 167 -15.37 -9.14 -21.32
C ARG A 167 -14.44 -10.35 -21.31
N GLY A 168 -14.91 -11.47 -21.84
CA GLY A 168 -14.03 -12.60 -22.19
C GLY A 168 -13.17 -12.25 -23.41
N LEU A 169 -11.88 -12.60 -23.37
CA LEU A 169 -10.94 -12.46 -24.48
C LEU A 169 -10.57 -13.84 -25.03
N ASP A 170 -10.10 -13.92 -26.28
CA ASP A 170 -9.46 -15.15 -26.74
C ASP A 170 -8.17 -15.40 -25.93
N SER A 171 -8.01 -16.64 -25.48
CA SER A 171 -6.80 -17.19 -24.88
C SER A 171 -5.48 -16.76 -25.55
N THR A 172 -5.45 -16.63 -26.89
CA THR A 172 -4.23 -16.26 -27.63
C THR A 172 -3.88 -14.77 -27.53
N MET A 173 -4.83 -13.92 -27.18
CA MET A 173 -4.60 -12.48 -27.05
C MET A 173 -3.62 -12.18 -25.90
N TYR A 174 -2.75 -11.21 -26.14
CA TYR A 174 -1.75 -10.71 -25.21
C TYR A 174 -0.81 -11.80 -24.66
N SER A 175 -0.64 -12.92 -25.39
CA SER A 175 0.17 -14.10 -25.02
C SER A 175 1.69 -13.87 -24.95
N HIS A 176 2.12 -12.62 -25.04
CA HIS A 176 3.51 -12.17 -24.88
C HIS A 176 3.80 -11.64 -23.46
N VAL A 177 2.82 -11.70 -22.57
CA VAL A 177 2.95 -11.68 -21.11
C VAL A 177 2.35 -13.00 -20.58
N ASP A 178 2.93 -13.55 -19.53
CA ASP A 178 2.51 -14.84 -18.98
C ASP A 178 1.22 -14.75 -18.16
N ASP A 179 0.52 -15.88 -18.04
CA ASP A 179 -0.76 -15.99 -17.33
C ASP A 179 -0.64 -15.86 -15.78
N ASN A 180 0.48 -15.34 -15.27
CA ASN A 180 0.70 -14.97 -13.87
C ASN A 180 0.89 -13.47 -13.64
N HIS A 181 0.75 -12.61 -14.65
CA HIS A 181 0.81 -11.15 -14.49
C HIS A 181 -0.43 -10.46 -15.10
N ALA A 182 -0.85 -9.36 -14.49
CA ALA A 182 -1.92 -8.51 -15.01
C ALA A 182 -1.37 -7.39 -15.90
N LEU A 183 -2.17 -6.95 -16.88
CA LEU A 183 -1.87 -5.82 -17.78
C LEU A 183 -2.79 -4.63 -17.45
N PHE A 184 -2.27 -3.68 -16.68
CA PHE A 184 -2.99 -2.45 -16.34
C PHE A 184 -2.92 -1.44 -17.49
N LEU A 185 -4.06 -1.08 -18.08
CA LEU A 185 -4.09 -0.16 -19.22
C LEU A 185 -3.62 1.23 -18.83
N ARG A 186 -2.73 1.81 -19.64
CA ARG A 186 -2.34 3.24 -19.56
C ARG A 186 -2.78 4.02 -20.79
N ARG A 187 -2.80 3.40 -21.97
CA ARG A 187 -3.19 4.07 -23.22
C ARG A 187 -3.65 3.07 -24.28
N ARG A 188 -4.80 3.32 -24.94
CA ARG A 188 -5.24 2.61 -26.14
C ARG A 188 -5.72 3.61 -27.19
N VAL A 189 -5.07 3.64 -28.35
CA VAL A 189 -5.17 4.72 -29.35
C VAL A 189 -5.41 4.18 -30.76
N ALA A 190 -6.44 4.70 -31.42
CA ALA A 190 -6.69 4.58 -32.85
C ALA A 190 -6.22 5.87 -33.56
N PHE A 191 -5.06 5.84 -34.20
CA PHE A 191 -4.50 7.02 -34.83
C PHE A 191 -5.22 7.36 -36.14
N GLY A 192 -5.56 8.64 -36.32
CA GLY A 192 -6.30 9.09 -37.50
C GLY A 192 -7.81 8.79 -37.46
N SER A 193 -8.31 8.07 -36.44
CA SER A 193 -9.76 8.01 -36.17
C SER A 193 -10.27 9.39 -35.70
N ASN A 194 -11.54 9.68 -35.99
CA ASN A 194 -12.26 10.85 -35.47
C ASN A 194 -13.35 10.49 -34.45
N LYS A 195 -13.55 9.19 -34.15
CA LYS A 195 -14.48 8.68 -33.13
C LYS A 195 -13.80 7.66 -32.22
N THR A 196 -14.31 7.50 -31.00
CA THR A 196 -14.00 6.33 -30.18
C THR A 196 -14.53 5.08 -30.87
N ILE A 197 -13.75 4.00 -30.85
CA ILE A 197 -14.12 2.68 -31.39
C ILE A 197 -14.27 1.73 -30.19
N ARG A 198 -15.39 1.00 -30.12
CA ARG A 198 -15.86 0.17 -28.98
C ARG A 198 -16.78 -0.96 -29.50
N ASN A 199 -17.64 -1.55 -28.67
CA ASN A 199 -18.69 -2.50 -29.06
C ASN A 199 -19.38 -2.19 -30.40
N THR A 200 -19.84 -3.23 -31.08
CA THR A 200 -20.25 -3.29 -32.51
C THR A 200 -19.13 -3.12 -33.53
N ASP A 201 -18.09 -2.31 -33.24
CA ASP A 201 -16.91 -2.18 -34.09
C ASP A 201 -15.74 -3.07 -33.62
N ASP A 202 -15.57 -3.25 -32.30
CA ASP A 202 -14.65 -4.19 -31.65
C ASP A 202 -15.43 -5.27 -30.90
N PRO A 203 -15.33 -6.56 -31.29
CA PRO A 203 -16.01 -7.67 -30.62
C PRO A 203 -15.64 -7.83 -29.13
N TYR A 204 -14.46 -7.35 -28.73
CA TYR A 204 -13.98 -7.42 -27.35
C TYR A 204 -14.25 -6.14 -26.54
N ASP A 205 -14.95 -5.15 -27.13
CA ASP A 205 -15.37 -3.90 -26.49
C ASP A 205 -14.24 -3.15 -25.74
N ARG A 206 -13.03 -3.18 -26.31
CA ARG A 206 -11.92 -2.33 -25.90
C ARG A 206 -12.20 -0.87 -26.28
N ILE A 207 -11.89 0.06 -25.39
CA ILE A 207 -11.98 1.50 -25.69
C ILE A 207 -10.75 1.92 -26.50
N TRP A 208 -10.91 2.18 -27.80
CA TRP A 208 -9.88 2.82 -28.61
C TRP A 208 -10.16 4.31 -28.77
N THR A 209 -9.29 5.14 -28.22
CA THR A 209 -9.44 6.61 -28.25
C THR A 209 -8.83 7.23 -29.52
N PRO A 210 -9.40 8.31 -30.09
CA PRO A 210 -8.81 9.03 -31.22
C PRO A 210 -7.40 9.55 -30.96
N GLY A 211 -6.44 9.21 -31.83
CA GLY A 211 -5.06 9.71 -31.77
C GLY A 211 -4.75 10.74 -32.86
N SER A 212 -4.17 11.88 -32.47
CA SER A 212 -3.71 12.94 -33.37
C SER A 212 -2.44 13.63 -32.85
N GLY A 213 -1.80 14.48 -33.65
CA GLY A 213 -0.58 15.21 -33.26
C GLY A 213 -0.18 16.32 -34.24
N ASN A 214 0.71 17.21 -33.80
CA ASN A 214 1.18 18.35 -34.59
C ASN A 214 2.14 17.91 -35.71
N LEU A 215 2.05 18.55 -36.89
CA LEU A 215 2.85 18.27 -38.09
C LEU A 215 2.66 16.88 -38.72
N ILE A 216 1.61 16.17 -38.31
CA ILE A 216 1.26 14.81 -38.72
C ILE A 216 0.03 14.85 -39.63
N GLU A 217 0.03 14.05 -40.68
CA GLU A 217 -1.05 13.88 -41.64
C GLU A 217 -1.83 12.60 -41.33
N THR A 218 -3.17 12.66 -41.41
CA THR A 218 -4.03 11.47 -41.33
C THR A 218 -4.17 10.83 -42.69
N LEU A 219 -3.97 9.52 -42.76
CA LEU A 219 -4.21 8.71 -43.95
C LEU A 219 -5.39 7.77 -43.68
N THR A 220 -6.28 7.62 -44.66
CA THR A 220 -7.42 6.69 -44.61
C THR A 220 -7.27 5.67 -45.73
N SER A 221 -7.65 4.43 -45.45
CA SER A 221 -7.40 3.29 -46.34
C SER A 221 -8.34 3.22 -47.54
N ASP A 222 -7.82 2.71 -48.67
CA ASP A 222 -8.62 2.30 -49.83
C ASP A 222 -8.91 0.78 -49.88
N ALA A 223 -8.41 0.01 -48.91
CA ALA A 223 -8.71 -1.41 -48.75
C ALA A 223 -10.17 -1.63 -48.32
N THR A 224 -10.88 -2.53 -49.02
CA THR A 224 -12.28 -2.84 -48.68
C THR A 224 -12.41 -3.69 -47.41
N THR A 225 -11.39 -4.49 -47.12
CA THR A 225 -11.29 -5.44 -46.01
C THR A 225 -9.83 -5.48 -45.57
N ILE A 226 -9.58 -5.57 -44.27
CA ILE A 226 -8.26 -5.83 -43.70
C ILE A 226 -8.43 -7.09 -42.84
N ASP A 227 -7.51 -8.06 -42.95
CA ASP A 227 -7.57 -9.25 -42.10
C ASP A 227 -7.27 -8.87 -40.64
N THR A 228 -8.17 -9.25 -39.73
CA THR A 228 -8.05 -9.02 -38.28
C THR A 228 -8.14 -10.33 -37.49
N SER A 229 -7.98 -11.48 -38.15
CA SER A 229 -8.17 -12.82 -37.56
C SER A 229 -6.95 -13.38 -36.82
N HIS A 230 -5.87 -12.59 -36.72
CA HIS A 230 -4.60 -12.96 -36.09
C HIS A 230 -4.10 -11.87 -35.13
N GLY A 231 -2.96 -12.14 -34.47
CA GLY A 231 -2.43 -11.28 -33.40
C GLY A 231 -3.43 -11.07 -32.27
N ASP A 232 -3.42 -9.87 -31.68
CA ASP A 232 -4.39 -9.43 -30.68
C ASP A 232 -5.70 -8.89 -31.29
N GLN A 233 -6.02 -9.31 -32.53
CA GLN A 233 -7.30 -9.08 -33.21
C GLN A 233 -7.83 -7.64 -33.12
N PRO A 234 -7.04 -6.60 -33.51
CA PRO A 234 -7.51 -5.21 -33.50
C PRO A 234 -8.67 -5.03 -34.48
N PRO A 235 -9.70 -4.22 -34.16
CA PRO A 235 -10.88 -4.09 -35.02
C PRO A 235 -10.54 -3.37 -36.33
N GLN A 236 -11.23 -3.71 -37.42
CA GLN A 236 -10.87 -3.22 -38.76
C GLN A 236 -10.80 -1.69 -38.86
N GLN A 237 -11.67 -0.97 -38.14
CA GLN A 237 -11.72 0.51 -38.15
C GLN A 237 -10.48 1.18 -37.51
N VAL A 238 -9.78 0.46 -36.63
CA VAL A 238 -8.52 0.89 -36.01
C VAL A 238 -7.34 0.74 -37.00
N LEU A 239 -7.44 -0.18 -37.96
CA LEU A 239 -6.45 -0.36 -39.04
C LEU A 239 -6.76 0.48 -40.30
N GLN A 240 -8.04 0.79 -40.55
CA GLN A 240 -8.51 1.60 -41.69
C GLN A 240 -7.96 3.03 -41.73
N ASN A 241 -7.39 3.53 -40.63
CA ASN A 241 -6.73 4.83 -40.58
C ASN A 241 -5.31 4.68 -40.03
N ALA A 242 -4.45 5.64 -40.37
CA ALA A 242 -3.12 5.76 -39.83
C ALA A 242 -2.73 7.23 -39.69
N ILE A 243 -1.74 7.49 -38.85
CA ILE A 243 -0.97 8.74 -38.93
C ILE A 243 0.34 8.53 -39.67
N SER A 244 0.78 9.54 -40.41
CA SER A 244 2.07 9.56 -41.12
C SER A 244 2.64 10.98 -41.07
N THR A 245 3.97 11.13 -41.15
CA THR A 245 4.57 12.47 -41.25
C THR A 245 4.46 13.04 -42.65
N ASN A 246 4.44 14.37 -42.74
CA ASN A 246 4.67 15.05 -44.01
C ASN A 246 6.05 14.72 -44.60
N ASN A 247 6.22 14.90 -45.92
CA ASN A 247 7.44 14.53 -46.66
C ASN A 247 8.75 15.23 -46.20
N SER A 248 8.70 16.21 -45.29
CA SER A 248 9.89 16.84 -44.68
C SER A 248 10.35 16.19 -43.37
N LEU A 249 9.51 15.37 -42.72
CA LEU A 249 9.82 14.68 -41.46
C LEU A 249 9.89 13.16 -41.68
N ASN A 250 10.90 12.53 -41.10
CA ASN A 250 11.20 11.10 -41.28
C ASN A 250 10.90 10.25 -40.05
N ILE A 251 10.23 10.83 -39.04
CA ILE A 251 10.13 10.29 -37.69
C ILE A 251 8.76 10.63 -37.06
N ILE A 252 8.05 9.63 -36.57
CA ILE A 252 6.95 9.78 -35.59
C ILE A 252 7.54 9.45 -34.22
N SER A 253 7.24 10.20 -33.17
CA SER A 253 7.72 9.89 -31.82
C SER A 253 6.68 10.19 -30.74
N TRP A 254 6.81 9.48 -29.61
CA TRP A 254 6.09 9.75 -28.37
C TRP A 254 7.00 9.45 -27.18
N ASN A 255 6.80 10.18 -26.09
CA ASN A 255 7.41 9.91 -24.79
C ASN A 255 6.44 9.12 -23.89
N MET A 256 6.96 8.64 -22.77
CA MET A 256 6.22 7.86 -21.78
C MET A 256 5.75 8.69 -20.57
N ASN A 257 5.65 10.02 -20.71
CA ASN A 257 5.43 10.97 -19.62
C ASN A 257 4.04 10.94 -18.94
N PHE A 258 3.18 9.99 -19.31
CA PHE A 258 1.93 9.66 -18.63
C PHE A 258 2.09 8.50 -17.63
N LEU A 259 3.31 7.94 -17.52
CA LEU A 259 3.73 7.09 -16.41
C LEU A 259 4.32 7.99 -15.31
N PRO A 260 4.01 7.74 -14.02
CA PRO A 260 4.49 8.59 -12.92
C PRO A 260 5.94 8.28 -12.51
N ILE A 261 6.39 7.03 -12.72
CA ILE A 261 7.71 6.52 -12.35
C ILE A 261 8.19 5.52 -13.42
N ASP A 262 9.41 5.02 -13.29
CA ASP A 262 9.90 3.87 -14.05
C ASP A 262 8.98 2.67 -13.86
N ASN A 263 8.46 2.11 -14.97
CA ASN A 263 7.58 0.96 -14.96
C ASN A 263 8.05 -0.10 -15.96
N VAL A 264 7.82 -1.37 -15.63
CA VAL A 264 7.87 -2.45 -16.62
C VAL A 264 6.60 -2.38 -17.46
N ILE A 265 6.75 -2.22 -18.78
CA ILE A 265 5.62 -2.10 -19.72
C ILE A 265 5.47 -3.29 -20.66
N TYR A 266 4.24 -3.43 -21.13
CA TYR A 266 3.89 -4.13 -22.35
C TYR A 266 3.29 -3.12 -23.34
N MET A 267 3.79 -3.10 -24.58
CA MET A 267 3.35 -2.17 -25.63
C MET A 267 3.08 -2.93 -26.93
N ASN A 268 1.90 -2.75 -27.52
CA ASN A 268 1.57 -3.18 -28.88
C ASN A 268 1.54 -1.98 -29.82
N MET A 269 2.16 -2.12 -30.99
CA MET A 269 2.07 -1.18 -32.11
C MET A 269 1.56 -1.92 -33.35
N TYR A 270 0.58 -1.33 -34.03
CA TYR A 270 -0.09 -1.95 -35.18
C TYR A 270 0.17 -1.16 -36.46
N PHE A 271 0.60 -1.86 -37.51
CA PHE A 271 1.04 -1.30 -38.78
C PHE A 271 0.36 -2.00 -39.98
N SER A 272 -0.57 -1.31 -40.63
CA SER A 272 -1.24 -1.71 -41.87
C SER A 272 -1.05 -0.61 -42.91
N GLU A 273 -0.64 -0.96 -44.13
CA GLU A 273 -0.49 -0.01 -45.22
C GLU A 273 -1.89 0.33 -45.74
N VAL A 274 -2.20 1.62 -45.66
CA VAL A 274 -3.54 2.13 -45.92
C VAL A 274 -3.88 2.17 -47.41
N THR A 275 -2.90 2.39 -48.28
CA THR A 275 -3.12 2.53 -49.74
C THR A 275 -2.25 1.58 -50.55
N GLN A 276 -2.79 0.95 -51.59
CA GLN A 276 -2.00 0.07 -52.46
C GLN A 276 -0.86 0.85 -53.16
N LEU A 277 0.38 0.51 -52.82
CA LEU A 277 1.57 1.23 -53.28
C LEU A 277 1.87 1.01 -54.77
N ASP A 278 2.25 2.08 -55.47
CA ASP A 278 2.76 2.01 -56.85
C ASP A 278 4.07 1.20 -56.93
N VAL A 279 4.38 0.64 -58.12
CA VAL A 279 5.58 -0.20 -58.36
C VAL A 279 6.92 0.53 -58.11
N ASN A 280 6.91 1.86 -58.02
CA ASN A 280 8.07 2.68 -57.68
C ASN A 280 8.04 3.25 -56.24
N GLN A 281 7.05 2.86 -55.43
CA GLN A 281 6.90 3.28 -54.04
C GLN A 281 7.28 2.15 -53.08
N THR A 282 7.83 2.52 -51.93
CA THR A 282 8.09 1.63 -50.80
C THR A 282 7.82 2.38 -49.50
N ARG A 283 7.24 1.69 -48.51
CA ARG A 283 7.25 2.13 -47.11
C ARG A 283 8.03 1.13 -46.27
N SER A 284 9.03 1.63 -45.52
CA SER A 284 9.89 0.82 -44.66
C SER A 284 10.50 1.65 -43.55
N PHE A 285 10.30 1.26 -42.30
CA PHE A 285 10.74 1.99 -41.11
C PHE A 285 11.25 1.03 -40.02
N ARG A 286 11.86 1.57 -38.96
CA ARG A 286 12.23 0.83 -37.75
C ARG A 286 11.70 1.54 -36.51
N ILE A 287 11.50 0.78 -35.44
CA ILE A 287 11.20 1.33 -34.12
C ILE A 287 12.51 1.53 -33.36
N PHE A 288 12.60 2.66 -32.68
CA PHE A 288 13.71 3.05 -31.82
C PHE A 288 13.21 3.37 -30.41
N GLN A 289 14.02 3.05 -29.41
CA GLN A 289 13.93 3.51 -28.03
C GLN A 289 15.18 4.36 -27.75
N ASP A 290 15.02 5.61 -27.33
CA ASP A 290 16.12 6.48 -26.86
C ASP A 290 17.33 6.59 -27.83
N ASN A 291 17.04 6.46 -29.13
CA ASN A 291 17.95 6.40 -30.30
C ASN A 291 18.63 5.04 -30.58
N GLU A 292 18.38 3.99 -29.80
CA GLU A 292 18.73 2.61 -30.13
C GLU A 292 17.63 1.91 -30.94
N SER A 293 18.00 1.05 -31.90
CA SER A 293 17.07 0.42 -32.85
C SER A 293 16.53 -0.90 -32.32
N ILE A 294 15.31 -0.91 -31.79
CA ILE A 294 14.67 -2.09 -31.18
C ILE A 294 13.89 -2.99 -32.16
N SER A 295 13.83 -2.64 -33.46
CA SER A 295 13.20 -3.48 -34.49
C SER A 295 14.08 -3.72 -35.73
N ASP A 296 13.81 -4.83 -36.41
CA ASP A 296 14.16 -4.98 -37.83
C ASP A 296 13.29 -4.05 -38.71
N PRO A 297 13.62 -3.85 -40.01
CA PRO A 297 12.81 -3.05 -40.92
C PRO A 297 11.38 -3.60 -41.08
N ILE A 298 10.39 -2.84 -40.59
CA ILE A 298 8.97 -3.12 -40.76
C ILE A 298 8.54 -2.59 -42.13
N LEU A 299 7.90 -3.47 -42.92
CA LEU A 299 7.22 -3.14 -44.17
C LEU A 299 5.73 -3.42 -43.95
N PRO A 300 4.87 -2.40 -43.72
CA PRO A 300 3.46 -2.64 -43.45
C PRO A 300 2.77 -3.28 -44.68
N PRO A 301 1.99 -4.36 -44.51
CA PRO A 301 1.27 -5.01 -45.60
C PRO A 301 -0.06 -4.30 -45.89
N TYR A 302 -0.59 -4.50 -47.10
CA TYR A 302 -1.88 -3.98 -47.55
C TYR A 302 -2.94 -5.11 -47.48
N GLU A 303 -4.19 -4.77 -47.12
CA GLU A 303 -5.28 -5.73 -46.78
C GLU A 303 -4.99 -6.66 -45.58
N ASP A 304 -3.91 -6.41 -44.83
CA ASP A 304 -3.42 -7.18 -43.68
C ASP A 304 -2.67 -6.22 -42.71
N PHE A 305 -2.10 -6.70 -41.60
CA PHE A 305 -1.29 -5.88 -40.67
C PHE A 305 -0.11 -6.62 -40.05
N ILE A 306 0.86 -5.85 -39.55
CA ILE A 306 1.91 -6.32 -38.64
C ILE A 306 1.61 -5.77 -37.24
N GLN A 307 1.55 -6.66 -36.26
CA GLN A 307 1.72 -6.32 -34.85
C GLN A 307 3.22 -6.40 -34.50
N MET A 308 3.76 -5.33 -33.92
CA MET A 308 5.00 -5.40 -33.15
C MET A 308 4.67 -5.19 -31.69
N TYR A 309 5.21 -6.05 -30.82
CA TYR A 309 5.10 -5.89 -29.38
C TYR A 309 6.48 -5.62 -28.75
N VAL A 310 6.45 -5.01 -27.56
CA VAL A 310 7.56 -4.90 -26.62
C VAL A 310 7.04 -5.38 -25.27
N SER A 311 7.76 -6.28 -24.59
CA SER A 311 7.33 -6.92 -23.35
C SER A 311 8.49 -6.98 -22.36
N ASN A 312 8.18 -6.89 -21.06
CA ASN A 312 9.14 -6.87 -19.96
C ASN A 312 10.26 -5.81 -20.13
N LEU A 313 9.90 -4.63 -20.64
CA LEU A 313 10.83 -3.50 -20.80
C LEU A 313 10.57 -2.47 -19.70
N THR A 314 11.58 -2.17 -18.89
CA THR A 314 11.56 -1.00 -18.00
C THR A 314 11.72 0.27 -18.82
N VAL A 315 10.81 1.22 -18.64
CA VAL A 315 10.85 2.56 -19.25
C VAL A 315 10.58 3.63 -18.22
N SER A 316 11.27 4.75 -18.33
CA SER A 316 11.06 5.93 -17.49
C SER A 316 10.01 6.86 -18.11
N PRO A 317 9.51 7.88 -17.38
CA PRO A 317 8.67 8.94 -17.95
C PRO A 317 9.38 9.74 -19.07
N SER A 318 10.73 9.71 -19.10
CA SER A 318 11.57 10.38 -20.10
C SER A 318 11.89 9.53 -21.34
N THR A 319 11.67 8.20 -21.31
CA THR A 319 11.89 7.32 -22.48
C THR A 319 11.09 7.79 -23.70
N ILE A 320 11.76 7.86 -24.85
CA ILE A 320 11.20 8.23 -26.15
C ILE A 320 11.20 7.04 -27.10
N PHE A 321 10.01 6.64 -27.54
CA PHE A 321 9.82 5.73 -28.65
C PHE A 321 9.68 6.50 -29.97
N SER A 322 10.20 5.94 -31.06
CA SER A 322 10.01 6.54 -32.38
C SER A 322 10.00 5.57 -33.56
N VAL A 323 9.19 5.88 -34.56
CA VAL A 323 9.07 5.17 -35.84
C VAL A 323 9.87 5.96 -36.89
N VAL A 324 11.02 5.44 -37.31
CA VAL A 324 12.00 6.16 -38.16
C VAL A 324 12.10 5.53 -39.54
N ARG A 325 11.95 6.35 -40.59
CA ARG A 325 12.05 5.94 -42.00
C ARG A 325 13.43 5.36 -42.34
N THR A 326 13.46 4.19 -42.98
CA THR A 326 14.71 3.63 -43.53
C THR A 326 15.15 4.33 -44.82
N THR A 327 16.44 4.29 -45.14
CA THR A 327 17.02 4.89 -46.36
C THR A 327 16.41 4.40 -47.67
N ASN A 328 15.81 3.20 -47.65
CA ASN A 328 15.30 2.51 -48.83
C ASN A 328 13.78 2.69 -49.02
N SER A 329 13.11 3.38 -48.08
CA SER A 329 11.71 3.77 -48.17
C SER A 329 11.55 4.99 -49.07
N THR A 330 10.59 5.03 -49.99
CA THR A 330 10.22 6.28 -50.67
C THR A 330 9.23 7.12 -49.87
N LEU A 331 8.43 6.47 -49.00
CA LEU A 331 7.37 7.09 -48.22
C LEU A 331 7.75 7.31 -46.74
N PRO A 332 7.14 8.30 -46.05
CA PRO A 332 7.26 8.51 -44.60
C PRO A 332 6.79 7.30 -43.76
N PRO A 333 7.19 7.19 -42.48
CA PRO A 333 6.69 6.17 -41.57
C PRO A 333 5.18 6.32 -41.33
N LEU A 334 4.52 5.26 -40.88
CA LEU A 334 3.14 5.33 -40.37
C LEU A 334 2.97 4.52 -39.09
N ILE A 335 1.87 4.76 -38.38
CA ILE A 335 1.34 3.89 -37.32
C ILE A 335 -0.19 4.00 -37.31
N ASN A 336 -0.88 2.87 -37.17
CA ASN A 336 -2.35 2.81 -37.18
C ASN A 336 -2.88 2.84 -35.74
N ALA A 337 -2.25 2.08 -34.84
CA ALA A 337 -2.71 1.99 -33.46
C ALA A 337 -1.60 1.65 -32.47
N LEU A 338 -1.87 1.94 -31.20
CA LEU A 338 -0.96 1.77 -30.07
C LEU A 338 -1.73 1.38 -28.81
N GLU A 339 -1.30 0.31 -28.15
CA GLU A 339 -1.69 -0.02 -26.77
C GLU A 339 -0.47 0.00 -25.87
N ILE A 340 -0.61 0.54 -24.66
CA ILE A 340 0.41 0.60 -23.63
C ILE A 340 -0.22 0.21 -22.30
N PHE A 341 0.40 -0.78 -21.66
CA PHE A 341 0.04 -1.30 -20.35
C PHE A 341 1.28 -1.29 -19.45
N THR A 342 1.09 -1.12 -18.14
CA THR A 342 2.12 -1.48 -17.14
C THR A 342 1.85 -2.91 -16.69
N ILE A 343 2.89 -3.74 -16.67
CA ILE A 343 2.78 -5.11 -16.16
C ILE A 343 2.68 -5.03 -14.63
N GLY A 344 1.70 -5.71 -14.06
CA GLY A 344 1.51 -5.81 -12.61
C GLY A 344 2.52 -6.75 -11.94
N ASN A 345 2.44 -6.83 -10.62
CA ASN A 345 3.12 -7.88 -9.86
C ASN A 345 2.51 -9.26 -10.19
N ALA A 346 3.21 -10.32 -9.77
CA ALA A 346 2.71 -11.68 -9.85
C ALA A 346 1.34 -11.81 -9.17
N LEU A 347 0.38 -12.40 -9.88
CA LEU A 347 -0.96 -12.71 -9.39
C LEU A 347 -0.87 -13.67 -8.20
N THR A 348 -1.65 -13.39 -7.15
CA THR A 348 -1.76 -14.26 -5.98
C THR A 348 -2.54 -15.55 -6.29
N ASP A 349 -2.18 -16.64 -5.61
CA ASP A 349 -3.01 -17.85 -5.52
C ASP A 349 -4.18 -17.70 -4.52
N GLY A 350 -4.24 -16.57 -3.79
CA GLY A 350 -5.30 -16.23 -2.84
C GLY A 350 -5.01 -16.67 -1.39
N THR A 351 -5.95 -16.39 -0.49
CA THR A 351 -5.98 -16.99 0.86
C THR A 351 -6.02 -18.51 0.75
N ASN A 352 -5.34 -19.18 1.68
CA ASN A 352 -5.26 -20.64 1.70
C ASN A 352 -6.64 -21.30 1.55
N THR A 353 -6.77 -22.12 0.50
CA THR A 353 -8.04 -22.71 0.06
C THR A 353 -8.80 -23.41 1.18
N GLN A 354 -8.10 -24.03 2.13
CA GLN A 354 -8.73 -24.74 3.23
C GLN A 354 -9.46 -23.79 4.19
N ASP A 355 -8.92 -22.60 4.44
CA ASP A 355 -9.57 -21.58 5.27
C ASP A 355 -10.79 -21.00 4.52
N VAL A 356 -10.64 -20.72 3.22
CA VAL A 356 -11.72 -20.18 2.36
C VAL A 356 -12.90 -21.17 2.27
N GLU A 357 -12.65 -22.45 1.98
CA GLU A 357 -13.69 -23.50 1.97
C GLU A 357 -14.41 -23.62 3.32
N THR A 358 -13.68 -23.48 4.42
CA THR A 358 -14.23 -23.55 5.78
C THR A 358 -15.05 -22.30 6.10
N LEU A 359 -14.63 -21.12 5.64
CA LEU A 359 -15.35 -19.87 5.83
C LEU A 359 -16.65 -19.82 5.00
N ILE A 360 -16.61 -20.35 3.77
CA ILE A 360 -17.81 -20.60 2.93
C ILE A 360 -18.74 -21.64 3.57
N SER A 361 -18.22 -22.55 4.40
CA SER A 361 -19.04 -23.51 5.14
C SER A 361 -19.72 -22.85 6.35
N LEU A 362 -19.01 -22.01 7.10
CA LEU A 362 -19.58 -21.14 8.14
C LEU A 362 -20.67 -20.20 7.57
N GLN A 363 -20.46 -19.67 6.37
CA GLN A 363 -21.40 -18.83 5.62
C GLN A 363 -22.72 -19.56 5.28
N LYS A 364 -22.69 -20.88 5.08
CA LYS A 364 -23.87 -21.69 4.76
C LYS A 364 -24.69 -22.06 6.00
N GLU A 365 -24.03 -22.30 7.13
CA GLU A 365 -24.70 -22.59 8.41
C GLU A 365 -25.24 -21.33 9.10
N PHE A 366 -24.57 -20.19 8.95
CA PHE A 366 -24.97 -18.91 9.55
C PHE A 366 -25.41 -17.88 8.49
N GLU A 367 -26.73 -17.75 8.28
CA GLU A 367 -27.32 -16.80 7.32
C GLU A 367 -26.81 -15.35 7.49
N VAL A 368 -26.50 -14.92 8.73
CA VAL A 368 -25.99 -13.56 9.00
C VAL A 368 -24.61 -13.32 8.36
N LEU A 369 -23.82 -14.37 8.15
CA LEU A 369 -22.51 -14.28 7.49
C LEU A 369 -22.62 -14.29 5.95
N GLN A 370 -23.80 -14.48 5.34
CA GLN A 370 -23.92 -14.63 3.88
C GLN A 370 -23.50 -13.39 3.07
N GLY A 371 -23.30 -12.25 3.71
CA GLY A 371 -22.95 -11.01 3.02
C GLY A 371 -21.50 -10.82 2.58
N TRP A 372 -20.52 -11.68 2.92
CA TRP A 372 -19.11 -11.49 2.49
C TRP A 372 -18.78 -12.27 1.20
N ILE A 373 -17.93 -11.69 0.35
CA ILE A 373 -17.56 -12.17 -1.00
C ILE A 373 -16.07 -11.90 -1.26
N GLY A 374 -15.43 -12.62 -2.19
CA GLY A 374 -14.05 -12.38 -2.60
C GLY A 374 -13.01 -12.91 -1.61
N ASP A 375 -11.76 -12.48 -1.73
CA ASP A 375 -10.70 -12.98 -0.85
C ASP A 375 -10.78 -12.38 0.56
N PRO A 376 -10.73 -13.19 1.64
CA PRO A 376 -10.89 -12.71 3.01
C PRO A 376 -9.66 -11.99 3.59
N CYS A 377 -8.45 -12.28 3.10
CA CYS A 377 -7.19 -11.70 3.63
C CYS A 377 -6.48 -10.74 2.66
N LEU A 378 -6.75 -10.81 1.36
CA LEU A 378 -5.97 -10.14 0.32
C LEU A 378 -6.78 -9.11 -0.50
N PRO A 379 -6.13 -8.04 -0.98
CA PRO A 379 -4.77 -7.64 -0.68
C PRO A 379 -4.67 -7.01 0.72
N SER A 380 -3.59 -7.32 1.45
CA SER A 380 -3.30 -6.68 2.75
C SER A 380 -3.11 -5.16 2.59
N PRO A 381 -3.57 -4.30 3.52
CA PRO A 381 -4.21 -4.61 4.81
C PRO A 381 -5.73 -4.84 4.75
N PHE A 382 -6.33 -4.86 3.56
CA PHE A 382 -7.79 -4.87 3.35
C PHE A 382 -8.41 -6.26 3.56
N THR A 383 -8.37 -6.72 4.81
CA THR A 383 -9.14 -7.86 5.32
C THR A 383 -10.61 -7.45 5.58
N TYR A 384 -11.45 -8.40 6.02
CA TYR A 384 -12.75 -8.05 6.60
C TYR A 384 -12.61 -7.72 8.09
N ASP A 385 -13.37 -6.74 8.58
CA ASP A 385 -13.34 -6.19 9.97
C ASP A 385 -13.40 -7.21 11.11
N TRP A 386 -13.86 -8.43 10.82
CA TRP A 386 -14.07 -9.53 11.75
C TRP A 386 -13.09 -10.71 11.54
N ILE A 387 -12.04 -10.51 10.73
CA ILE A 387 -10.98 -11.48 10.40
C ILE A 387 -9.62 -10.83 10.63
N ASN A 388 -8.66 -11.56 11.21
CA ASN A 388 -7.24 -11.22 11.10
C ASN A 388 -6.51 -12.36 10.38
N CYS A 389 -5.41 -12.04 9.68
CA CYS A 389 -4.67 -12.98 8.85
C CYS A 389 -3.15 -12.91 9.06
N SER A 390 -2.44 -14.00 8.71
CA SER A 390 -0.98 -14.05 8.72
C SER A 390 -0.35 -13.46 7.45
N SER A 391 0.82 -12.85 7.59
CA SER A 391 1.72 -12.44 6.49
C SER A 391 2.45 -13.61 5.82
N SER A 392 1.86 -14.81 5.83
CA SER A 392 2.37 -15.98 5.12
C SER A 392 1.93 -15.97 3.66
N ASP A 393 2.62 -16.73 2.82
CA ASP A 393 2.21 -16.99 1.44
C ASP A 393 1.89 -18.50 1.26
N PRO A 394 0.64 -18.89 0.96
CA PRO A 394 -0.57 -18.06 1.00
C PRO A 394 -0.92 -17.63 2.45
N PRO A 395 -1.70 -16.55 2.64
CA PRO A 395 -2.12 -16.12 3.97
C PRO A 395 -3.11 -17.11 4.59
N ARG A 396 -3.15 -17.10 5.92
CA ARG A 396 -4.03 -17.93 6.75
C ARG A 396 -4.89 -17.06 7.65
N ILE A 397 -6.09 -17.52 7.99
CA ILE A 397 -6.92 -16.84 9.00
C ILE A 397 -6.38 -17.15 10.40
N THR A 398 -6.00 -16.11 11.13
CA THR A 398 -5.43 -16.17 12.49
C THR A 398 -6.39 -15.70 13.57
N ALA A 399 -7.38 -14.86 13.25
CA ALA A 399 -8.45 -14.52 14.19
C ALA A 399 -9.84 -14.44 13.54
N LEU A 400 -10.86 -14.72 14.35
CA LEU A 400 -12.28 -14.50 14.05
C LEU A 400 -12.93 -13.68 15.18
N TYR A 401 -13.42 -12.48 14.86
CA TYR A 401 -14.07 -11.55 15.80
C TYR A 401 -15.57 -11.45 15.52
N LEU A 402 -16.31 -12.51 15.87
CA LEU A 402 -17.74 -12.67 15.57
C LEU A 402 -18.64 -12.33 16.77
N SER A 403 -18.16 -11.49 17.70
CA SER A 403 -18.93 -11.06 18.88
C SER A 403 -20.17 -10.24 18.48
N LYS A 404 -21.33 -10.53 19.08
CA LYS A 404 -22.61 -9.81 18.85
C LYS A 404 -23.19 -9.94 17.43
N PHE A 405 -22.69 -10.84 16.58
CA PHE A 405 -23.20 -11.11 15.22
C PHE A 405 -24.60 -11.77 15.18
N ASN A 406 -25.27 -11.95 16.33
CA ASN A 406 -26.57 -12.62 16.46
C ASN A 406 -26.61 -14.06 15.90
N LEU A 407 -25.45 -14.73 15.83
CA LEU A 407 -25.32 -16.12 15.36
C LEU A 407 -26.15 -17.07 16.23
N SER A 408 -26.80 -18.09 15.66
CA SER A 408 -27.71 -18.98 16.41
C SER A 408 -27.68 -20.41 15.91
N GLY A 409 -27.98 -21.37 16.81
CA GLY A 409 -27.85 -22.80 16.55
C GLY A 409 -26.47 -23.34 16.97
N SER A 410 -26.20 -24.59 16.63
CA SER A 410 -24.95 -25.28 16.97
C SER A 410 -23.78 -24.86 16.09
N LEU A 411 -22.59 -24.73 16.69
CA LEU A 411 -21.35 -24.51 15.93
C LEU A 411 -21.02 -25.71 15.02
N PRO A 412 -20.71 -25.48 13.72
CA PRO A 412 -20.17 -26.51 12.84
C PRO A 412 -18.69 -26.80 13.13
N ASP A 413 -18.11 -27.80 12.46
CA ASP A 413 -16.68 -28.08 12.50
C ASP A 413 -15.91 -27.14 11.56
N PHE A 414 -14.96 -26.38 12.13
CA PHE A 414 -14.01 -25.54 11.41
C PHE A 414 -12.56 -25.76 11.88
N SER A 415 -12.27 -26.94 12.43
CA SER A 415 -10.92 -27.36 12.88
C SER A 415 -9.85 -27.36 11.78
N SER A 416 -10.29 -27.34 10.52
CA SER A 416 -9.52 -27.14 9.30
C SER A 416 -8.78 -25.79 9.27
N MET A 417 -9.32 -24.74 9.90
CA MET A 417 -8.66 -23.42 10.09
C MET A 417 -7.55 -23.50 11.16
N ASN A 418 -6.58 -24.38 10.94
CA ASN A 418 -5.56 -24.74 11.92
C ASN A 418 -4.55 -23.62 12.26
N ALA A 419 -4.64 -22.45 11.63
CA ALA A 419 -3.82 -21.29 11.95
C ALA A 419 -4.44 -20.39 13.04
N LEU A 420 -5.72 -20.58 13.40
CA LEU A 420 -6.44 -19.75 14.37
C LEU A 420 -5.73 -19.66 15.73
N GLU A 421 -5.51 -18.43 16.16
CA GLU A 421 -4.95 -18.04 17.45
C GLU A 421 -6.01 -17.44 18.38
N THR A 422 -6.96 -16.66 17.84
CA THR A 422 -8.03 -15.98 18.60
C THR A 422 -9.40 -16.27 17.98
N ILE A 423 -10.37 -16.67 18.80
CA ILE A 423 -11.76 -16.88 18.38
C ILE A 423 -12.68 -16.20 19.40
N ASP A 424 -13.35 -15.12 19.00
CA ASP A 424 -14.43 -14.50 19.77
C ASP A 424 -15.78 -14.76 19.09
N LEU A 425 -16.64 -15.49 19.79
CA LEU A 425 -18.02 -15.82 19.42
C LEU A 425 -19.00 -15.30 20.49
N SER A 426 -18.57 -14.38 21.35
CA SER A 426 -19.34 -13.94 22.52
C SER A 426 -20.61 -13.15 22.18
N ASN A 427 -21.53 -13.06 23.15
CA ASN A 427 -22.77 -12.27 23.06
C ASN A 427 -23.67 -12.66 21.86
N ASN A 428 -23.68 -13.94 21.50
CA ASN A 428 -24.47 -14.50 20.42
C ASN A 428 -25.63 -15.35 20.96
N ASN A 429 -26.35 -16.00 20.04
CA ASN A 429 -27.49 -16.87 20.30
C ASN A 429 -27.16 -18.36 20.12
N LEU A 430 -25.87 -18.74 20.04
CA LEU A 430 -25.38 -20.09 19.76
C LEU A 430 -25.76 -21.08 20.86
N ASP A 431 -26.05 -22.32 20.49
CA ASP A 431 -26.55 -23.38 21.39
C ASP A 431 -25.91 -24.76 21.12
N GLY A 432 -26.38 -25.79 21.83
CA GLY A 432 -25.79 -27.13 21.81
C GLY A 432 -24.53 -27.25 22.71
N PRO A 433 -23.75 -28.32 22.57
CA PRO A 433 -22.50 -28.51 23.32
C PRO A 433 -21.34 -27.72 22.73
N ILE A 434 -20.37 -27.33 23.57
CA ILE A 434 -19.09 -26.79 23.08
C ILE A 434 -18.33 -27.92 22.35
N PRO A 435 -17.92 -27.75 21.08
CA PRO A 435 -17.21 -28.81 20.35
C PRO A 435 -15.81 -29.13 20.90
N ASP A 436 -15.48 -30.42 20.99
CA ASP A 436 -14.16 -30.90 21.41
C ASP A 436 -13.00 -30.39 20.52
N PHE A 437 -13.28 -30.03 19.26
CA PHE A 437 -12.25 -29.70 18.26
C PHE A 437 -11.47 -28.42 18.58
N PHE A 438 -12.03 -27.47 19.33
CA PHE A 438 -11.32 -26.24 19.71
C PHE A 438 -10.01 -26.55 20.47
N GLY A 439 -10.00 -27.60 21.31
CA GLY A 439 -8.77 -28.03 21.98
C GLY A 439 -7.69 -28.55 21.03
N THR A 440 -8.07 -29.02 19.84
CA THR A 440 -7.18 -29.60 18.83
C THR A 440 -6.51 -28.58 17.91
N LEU A 441 -7.07 -27.37 17.77
CA LEU A 441 -6.46 -26.26 17.01
C LEU A 441 -5.06 -25.95 17.57
N PRO A 442 -3.96 -26.06 16.81
CA PRO A 442 -2.62 -26.09 17.38
C PRO A 442 -2.20 -24.74 17.99
N ASN A 443 -2.60 -23.63 17.37
CA ASN A 443 -2.12 -22.28 17.70
C ASN A 443 -3.06 -21.48 18.61
N LEU A 444 -4.22 -22.03 18.99
CA LEU A 444 -5.27 -21.31 19.71
C LEU A 444 -4.79 -20.84 21.11
N LYS A 445 -4.73 -19.52 21.30
CA LYS A 445 -4.34 -18.78 22.51
C LYS A 445 -5.55 -18.17 23.23
N GLU A 446 -6.61 -17.84 22.51
CA GLU A 446 -7.81 -17.19 23.07
C GLU A 446 -9.10 -17.75 22.47
N LEU A 447 -10.05 -18.09 23.34
CA LEU A 447 -11.38 -18.58 22.98
C LEU A 447 -12.46 -17.94 23.86
N ASN A 448 -13.19 -16.97 23.32
CA ASN A 448 -14.30 -16.32 24.01
C ASN A 448 -15.65 -16.85 23.50
N LEU A 449 -16.37 -17.56 24.37
CA LEU A 449 -17.70 -18.12 24.14
C LEU A 449 -18.76 -17.48 25.05
N ALA A 450 -18.43 -16.37 25.74
CA ALA A 450 -19.26 -15.76 26.77
C ALA A 450 -20.64 -15.31 26.26
N ASN A 451 -21.64 -15.27 27.15
CA ASN A 451 -22.99 -14.78 26.87
C ASN A 451 -23.65 -15.46 25.64
N ASN A 452 -23.59 -16.79 25.60
CA ASN A 452 -24.28 -17.66 24.64
C ASN A 452 -25.25 -18.61 25.36
N LYS A 453 -25.72 -19.67 24.69
CA LYS A 453 -26.60 -20.71 25.24
C LYS A 453 -25.97 -22.11 25.15
N PHE A 454 -24.65 -22.21 25.27
CA PHE A 454 -23.98 -23.51 25.27
C PHE A 454 -24.39 -24.35 26.48
N THR A 455 -24.39 -25.67 26.31
CA THR A 455 -24.98 -26.65 27.22
C THR A 455 -24.03 -27.80 27.53
N GLY A 456 -24.11 -28.37 28.74
CA GLY A 456 -23.34 -29.55 29.14
C GLY A 456 -21.91 -29.24 29.61
N PRO A 457 -21.01 -30.24 29.63
CA PRO A 457 -19.67 -30.07 30.19
C PRO A 457 -18.72 -29.34 29.22
N VAL A 458 -17.81 -28.54 29.75
CA VAL A 458 -16.68 -28.00 28.97
C VAL A 458 -15.74 -29.14 28.55
N PRO A 459 -15.38 -29.25 27.25
CA PRO A 459 -14.45 -30.26 26.74
C PRO A 459 -13.14 -30.42 27.52
N ALA A 460 -12.79 -31.67 27.84
CA ALA A 460 -11.49 -31.97 28.44
C ALA A 460 -10.31 -31.67 27.50
N SER A 461 -10.53 -31.59 26.18
CA SER A 461 -9.53 -31.14 25.21
C SER A 461 -9.18 -29.65 25.39
N LEU A 462 -10.13 -28.84 25.84
CA LEU A 462 -9.95 -27.42 26.16
C LEU A 462 -9.29 -27.23 27.53
N SER A 463 -9.84 -27.86 28.59
CA SER A 463 -9.34 -27.68 29.96
C SER A 463 -7.90 -28.16 30.20
N ASN A 464 -7.34 -28.98 29.30
CA ASN A 464 -5.95 -29.45 29.36
C ASN A 464 -5.01 -28.73 28.37
N LYS A 465 -5.46 -27.66 27.69
CA LYS A 465 -4.65 -26.92 26.72
C LYS A 465 -3.82 -25.83 27.40
N ASN A 466 -2.52 -26.08 27.56
CA ASN A 466 -1.59 -25.12 28.14
C ASN A 466 -1.53 -23.83 27.31
N GLY A 467 -1.69 -22.67 27.96
CA GLY A 467 -1.55 -21.35 27.31
C GLY A 467 -2.80 -20.84 26.59
N LEU A 468 -3.94 -21.53 26.68
CA LEU A 468 -5.22 -21.06 26.16
C LEU A 468 -6.01 -20.31 27.24
N THR A 469 -6.33 -19.04 26.98
CA THR A 469 -7.35 -18.27 27.70
C THR A 469 -8.74 -18.66 27.19
N ILE A 470 -9.67 -18.99 28.09
CA ILE A 470 -11.05 -19.33 27.74
C ILE A 470 -12.01 -18.51 28.60
N ASP A 471 -12.96 -17.82 27.97
CA ASP A 471 -14.18 -17.37 28.64
C ASP A 471 -15.40 -18.17 28.16
N THR A 472 -16.21 -18.60 29.11
CA THR A 472 -17.49 -19.32 28.92
C THR A 472 -18.61 -18.73 29.80
N SER A 473 -18.38 -17.59 30.43
CA SER A 473 -19.30 -16.89 31.33
C SER A 473 -20.65 -16.59 30.69
N GLY A 474 -21.70 -16.41 31.49
CA GLY A 474 -23.06 -16.10 31.00
C GLY A 474 -23.83 -17.25 30.35
N ASN A 475 -23.18 -18.36 29.97
CA ASN A 475 -23.86 -19.57 29.49
C ASN A 475 -24.51 -20.31 30.68
N SER A 476 -25.85 -20.26 30.80
CA SER A 476 -26.58 -20.74 31.97
C SER A 476 -26.57 -22.25 32.20
N ASP A 477 -26.34 -23.03 31.15
CA ASP A 477 -26.55 -24.48 31.12
C ASP A 477 -25.25 -25.27 30.89
N LEU A 478 -24.09 -24.62 31.03
CA LEU A 478 -22.79 -25.27 31.16
C LEU A 478 -22.60 -25.80 32.59
N CYS A 479 -22.10 -27.03 32.72
CA CYS A 479 -21.77 -27.64 34.01
C CYS A 479 -20.25 -27.75 34.20
N SER A 480 -19.78 -27.56 35.43
CA SER A 480 -18.39 -27.87 35.75
C SER A 480 -18.19 -29.39 35.72
N SER A 481 -16.99 -29.85 35.37
CA SER A 481 -16.63 -31.28 35.44
C SER A 481 -16.59 -31.83 36.88
N SER A 482 -16.86 -30.98 37.88
CA SER A 482 -16.98 -31.28 39.30
C SER A 482 -18.43 -31.39 39.80
N ASP A 483 -19.44 -31.05 39.00
CA ASP A 483 -20.85 -31.09 39.43
C ASP A 483 -21.50 -32.46 39.24
N GLU A 484 -22.01 -33.05 40.33
CA GLU A 484 -22.78 -34.29 40.30
C GLU A 484 -24.09 -34.19 39.48
N SER A 485 -24.55 -32.96 39.17
CA SER A 485 -25.74 -32.71 38.34
C SER A 485 -25.57 -33.13 36.87
N CYS A 486 -24.33 -33.22 36.38
CA CYS A 486 -24.03 -33.68 35.02
C CYS A 486 -23.79 -35.20 34.91
N GLN A 487 -24.21 -35.98 35.91
CA GLN A 487 -24.28 -37.44 35.84
C GLN A 487 -25.68 -37.95 36.17
N ASN A 488 -26.08 -39.05 35.51
CA ASN A 488 -27.42 -39.66 35.51
C ASN A 488 -28.45 -38.87 34.67
N ASN A 489 -29.14 -39.45 33.67
CA ASN A 489 -29.15 -40.82 33.15
C ASN A 489 -29.51 -40.81 31.66
N ASP A 490 -28.88 -41.69 30.87
CA ASP A 490 -29.68 -42.74 30.26
C ASP A 490 -28.88 -44.04 30.11
N SER A 491 -29.35 -45.13 30.71
CA SER A 491 -28.73 -46.45 30.60
C SER A 491 -29.79 -47.54 30.53
N SER A 492 -30.23 -47.84 29.31
CA SER A 492 -31.08 -48.99 29.00
C SER A 492 -30.35 -49.92 28.01
N SER A 493 -29.68 -50.93 28.57
CA SER A 493 -29.04 -52.00 27.80
C SER A 493 -30.08 -52.92 27.15
N PRO A 494 -29.73 -53.61 26.06
CA PRO A 494 -29.26 -54.98 26.26
C PRO A 494 -28.03 -55.35 25.42
N GLY A 495 -27.03 -55.97 26.06
CA GLY A 495 -25.94 -56.66 25.36
C GLY A 495 -26.26 -58.14 25.08
N ASN A 496 -25.43 -58.77 24.25
CA ASN A 496 -24.56 -59.86 24.70
C ASN A 496 -23.55 -60.33 23.63
N ASP A 497 -22.40 -60.81 24.11
CA ASP A 497 -21.57 -61.90 23.55
C ASP A 497 -21.04 -61.82 22.09
N GLN A 498 -19.88 -61.17 21.97
CA GLN A 498 -18.61 -61.69 21.45
C GLN A 498 -18.57 -63.12 20.82
N PRO A 499 -17.65 -63.37 19.85
CA PRO A 499 -16.27 -63.66 20.24
C PRO A 499 -15.17 -63.08 19.34
N SER A 500 -13.94 -63.07 19.87
CA SER A 500 -12.72 -62.66 19.17
C SER A 500 -11.83 -63.85 18.78
N THR A 501 -11.26 -63.79 17.58
CA THR A 501 -10.03 -64.51 17.15
C THR A 501 -9.38 -63.70 16.03
N GLY A 502 -8.07 -63.58 15.88
CA GLY A 502 -6.96 -64.01 16.75
C GLY A 502 -5.64 -63.45 16.17
N SER A 503 -4.64 -63.15 17.02
CA SER A 503 -3.41 -62.49 16.57
C SER A 503 -2.31 -63.47 16.13
N THR A 504 -1.65 -63.18 15.02
CA THR A 504 -0.31 -63.68 14.68
C THR A 504 0.59 -62.52 14.20
N LYS A 505 1.80 -62.42 14.75
CA LYS A 505 2.77 -61.34 14.50
C LYS A 505 3.81 -61.70 13.42
N ASN A 506 4.62 -60.70 13.05
CA ASN A 506 6.00 -60.79 12.53
C ASN A 506 6.13 -61.24 11.04
N ILE A 507 7.16 -60.82 10.26
CA ILE A 507 8.50 -60.34 10.65
C ILE A 507 9.18 -59.42 9.58
N ASN A 508 10.04 -58.52 10.06
CA ASN A 508 11.21 -57.83 9.46
C ASN A 508 11.19 -56.92 8.21
N LEU A 509 11.82 -55.76 8.46
CA LEU A 509 12.52 -54.81 7.58
C LEU A 509 13.78 -55.42 6.90
N PRO A 510 14.46 -54.71 5.98
CA PRO A 510 15.78 -54.19 6.36
C PRO A 510 16.12 -52.75 5.88
N ILE A 511 17.16 -52.18 6.48
CA ILE A 511 17.77 -50.87 6.21
C ILE A 511 19.05 -51.03 5.37
N ILE A 512 19.37 -50.04 4.52
CA ILE A 512 20.72 -49.52 4.19
C ILE A 512 20.52 -48.24 3.35
N LEU A 513 20.86 -47.03 3.83
CA LEU A 513 22.19 -46.39 3.93
C LEU A 513 22.82 -45.99 2.58
N GLY A 514 22.91 -44.67 2.33
CA GLY A 514 23.62 -44.05 1.22
C GLY A 514 23.62 -42.53 1.31
N THR A 515 24.76 -41.91 1.63
CA THR A 515 24.89 -40.47 1.98
C THR A 515 25.98 -39.76 1.18
N THR A 516 25.63 -38.70 0.45
CA THR A 516 26.45 -37.51 0.08
C THR A 516 25.48 -36.51 -0.59
N ILE A 517 25.27 -35.25 -0.18
CA ILE A 517 26.16 -34.13 0.27
C ILE A 517 26.83 -33.39 -0.90
N LEU A 518 26.43 -32.11 -1.08
CA LEU A 518 27.03 -31.02 -1.88
C LEU A 518 27.27 -31.32 -3.39
N THR A 519 27.00 -30.41 -4.33
CA THR A 519 26.96 -28.94 -4.31
C THR A 519 25.91 -28.37 -5.29
N PHE A 520 25.20 -27.32 -4.91
CA PHE A 520 25.04 -26.08 -5.71
C PHE A 520 24.40 -25.00 -4.80
N LEU A 521 25.17 -23.94 -4.53
CA LEU A 521 24.73 -22.66 -3.99
C LEU A 521 25.27 -21.59 -4.95
N LEU A 522 24.68 -20.38 -4.87
CA LEU A 522 24.93 -19.18 -5.69
C LEU A 522 24.17 -19.20 -7.04
N GLY A 523 23.42 -18.12 -7.28
CA GLY A 523 22.41 -17.99 -8.33
C GLY A 523 21.00 -18.34 -7.82
N ASP A 524 20.14 -17.41 -7.41
CA ASP A 524 20.29 -15.95 -7.35
C ASP A 524 19.84 -15.38 -5.99
N TYR A 525 20.44 -14.25 -5.62
CA TYR A 525 20.08 -13.39 -4.50
C TYR A 525 20.05 -11.96 -5.06
N MET A 526 19.16 -11.10 -4.55
CA MET A 526 18.77 -9.80 -5.13
C MET A 526 17.85 -9.92 -6.37
N SER A 527 16.79 -9.12 -6.52
CA SER A 527 16.23 -8.11 -5.60
C SER A 527 14.70 -8.14 -5.62
N CYS A 528 14.09 -8.34 -4.46
CA CYS A 528 12.83 -7.65 -4.16
C CYS A 528 13.21 -6.19 -3.87
N GLN A 529 12.79 -5.24 -4.71
CA GLN A 529 12.91 -3.82 -4.39
C GLN A 529 11.73 -3.41 -3.53
N SER A 530 12.00 -3.06 -2.27
CA SER A 530 11.01 -2.44 -1.39
C SER A 530 10.50 -1.14 -2.02
N ARG A 531 9.20 -0.90 -1.91
CA ARG A 531 8.56 0.33 -2.39
C ARG A 531 9.03 1.48 -1.51
N ARG A 532 10.01 2.24 -1.97
CA ARG A 532 10.63 3.34 -1.19
C ARG A 532 9.57 4.36 -0.77
N VAL A 533 9.62 4.73 0.51
CA VAL A 533 8.75 5.70 1.17
C VAL A 533 8.82 7.05 0.45
N PHE A 534 7.66 7.65 0.18
CA PHE A 534 7.57 8.95 -0.50
C PHE A 534 6.30 9.70 -0.03
N VAL A 535 6.40 10.40 1.10
CA VAL A 535 5.29 11.14 1.72
C VAL A 535 5.52 12.63 1.57
N SER A 536 4.51 13.40 1.18
CA SER A 536 4.58 14.85 1.02
C SER A 536 3.28 15.50 1.49
N LEU A 537 3.34 16.25 2.58
CA LEU A 537 2.19 16.86 3.24
C LEU A 537 2.23 18.39 3.08
N ASP A 538 1.15 18.96 2.57
CA ASP A 538 0.85 20.40 2.59
C ASP A 538 0.12 20.70 3.91
N CYS A 539 0.85 21.30 4.85
CA CYS A 539 0.40 21.34 6.23
C CYS A 539 -0.71 22.38 6.44
N GLY A 540 -1.87 21.93 6.90
CA GLY A 540 -3.06 22.76 7.00
C GLY A 540 -3.93 22.78 5.74
N SER A 541 -3.48 22.21 4.61
CA SER A 541 -4.36 21.91 3.48
C SER A 541 -5.31 20.75 3.82
N SER A 542 -6.50 20.76 3.22
CA SER A 542 -7.44 19.63 3.17
C SER A 542 -7.61 19.07 1.75
N GLU A 543 -6.84 19.58 0.78
CA GLU A 543 -6.93 19.22 -0.64
C GLU A 543 -5.60 18.58 -1.08
N ALA A 544 -5.68 17.41 -1.72
CA ALA A 544 -4.53 16.73 -2.31
C ALA A 544 -4.38 17.12 -3.79
N TYR A 545 -3.14 17.34 -4.25
CA TYR A 545 -2.86 17.81 -5.61
C TYR A 545 -1.44 17.45 -6.08
N THR A 546 -1.26 17.27 -7.38
CA THR A 546 0.06 17.15 -8.00
C THR A 546 0.61 18.54 -8.34
N ASP A 547 1.72 18.95 -7.74
CA ASP A 547 2.45 20.16 -8.14
C ASP A 547 3.03 19.97 -9.55
N HIS A 548 2.56 20.75 -10.52
CA HIS A 548 2.98 20.67 -11.91
C HIS A 548 4.43 21.13 -12.19
N GLU A 549 5.07 21.89 -11.28
CA GLU A 549 6.48 22.29 -11.44
C GLU A 549 7.45 21.23 -10.92
N THR A 550 7.11 20.54 -9.83
CA THR A 550 7.97 19.50 -9.22
C THR A 550 7.54 18.07 -9.50
N SER A 551 6.33 17.85 -10.03
CA SER A 551 5.66 16.54 -10.17
C SER A 551 5.55 15.75 -8.85
N ILE A 552 5.36 16.46 -7.74
CA ILE A 552 5.15 15.88 -6.41
C ILE A 552 3.66 15.89 -6.10
N ASP A 553 3.13 14.73 -5.72
CA ASP A 553 1.80 14.61 -5.12
C ASP A 553 1.87 15.08 -3.66
N TRP A 554 1.16 16.16 -3.37
CA TRP A 554 0.98 16.72 -2.03
C TRP A 554 -0.37 16.26 -1.47
N LEU A 555 -0.35 15.79 -0.22
CA LEU A 555 -1.52 15.37 0.55
C LEU A 555 -1.88 16.43 1.59
N GLY A 556 -3.14 16.50 2.00
CA GLY A 556 -3.50 17.18 3.24
C GLY A 556 -2.87 16.48 4.45
N ASP A 557 -2.57 17.22 5.52
CA ASP A 557 -1.81 16.69 6.65
C ASP A 557 -2.66 16.14 7.81
N ALA A 558 -3.98 16.11 7.66
CA ALA A 558 -4.94 15.85 8.75
C ALA A 558 -4.78 14.47 9.41
N ASP A 559 -4.68 13.40 8.61
CA ASP A 559 -4.60 12.02 9.11
C ASP A 559 -3.26 11.72 9.79
N TYR A 560 -2.23 12.50 9.45
CA TYR A 560 -0.88 12.37 9.98
C TYR A 560 -0.68 13.14 11.31
N VAL A 561 -1.62 13.99 11.76
CA VAL A 561 -1.46 14.83 12.96
C VAL A 561 -2.75 15.03 13.78
N ALA A 562 -2.72 14.58 15.04
CA ALA A 562 -3.91 14.54 15.90
C ALA A 562 -4.45 15.91 16.39
N ASN A 563 -3.82 17.05 16.06
CA ASN A 563 -4.26 18.37 16.50
C ASN A 563 -3.72 19.52 15.62
N GLY A 564 -3.85 20.77 16.10
CA GLY A 564 -3.46 21.99 15.41
C GLY A 564 -4.59 22.58 14.55
N GLU A 565 -4.44 23.87 14.23
CA GLU A 565 -5.41 24.67 13.47
C GLU A 565 -4.83 25.01 12.10
N SER A 566 -5.60 24.78 11.03
CA SER A 566 -5.22 25.14 9.65
C SER A 566 -5.33 26.65 9.45
N HIS A 567 -4.27 27.28 8.93
CA HIS A 567 -4.23 28.70 8.62
C HIS A 567 -3.77 28.96 7.19
N VAL A 568 -4.31 30.02 6.59
CA VAL A 568 -3.94 30.48 5.24
C VAL A 568 -3.06 31.73 5.36
N VAL A 569 -1.99 31.76 4.57
CA VAL A 569 -1.05 32.87 4.42
C VAL A 569 -1.73 34.11 3.83
N GLN A 570 -1.23 35.30 4.17
CA GLN A 570 -1.76 36.52 3.57
C GLN A 570 -1.45 36.55 2.08
N SER A 571 -2.46 36.69 1.22
CA SER A 571 -2.34 36.49 -0.24
C SER A 571 -1.36 37.41 -0.97
N ASN A 572 -0.87 38.47 -0.31
CA ASN A 572 0.23 39.33 -0.81
C ASN A 572 1.64 38.79 -0.48
N ASN A 573 1.73 37.67 0.23
CA ASN A 573 2.95 36.97 0.64
C ASN A 573 3.00 35.53 0.08
N SER A 574 2.04 35.12 -0.78
CA SER A 574 2.10 33.82 -1.47
C SER A 574 3.41 33.68 -2.25
N ILE A 575 4.07 32.52 -2.11
CA ILE A 575 5.33 32.20 -2.82
C ILE A 575 5.26 30.90 -3.65
N SER A 576 4.40 29.97 -3.25
CA SER A 576 4.10 28.70 -3.92
C SER A 576 2.86 28.08 -3.24
N HIS A 577 2.08 27.25 -3.94
CA HIS A 577 0.84 26.67 -3.42
C HIS A 577 1.03 25.99 -2.04
N VAL A 578 2.06 25.14 -1.93
CA VAL A 578 2.47 24.43 -0.70
C VAL A 578 2.98 25.34 0.44
N MET A 579 2.95 26.66 0.26
CA MET A 579 3.29 27.67 1.25
C MET A 579 2.17 28.72 1.41
N ASP A 580 1.01 28.50 0.79
CA ASP A 580 -0.21 29.28 1.02
C ASP A 580 -0.97 28.78 2.27
N THR A 581 -0.70 27.55 2.70
CA THR A 581 -1.21 26.92 3.93
C THR A 581 -0.10 26.69 4.96
N LEU A 582 -0.50 26.66 6.25
CA LEU A 582 0.32 26.18 7.36
C LEU A 582 -0.57 25.70 8.53
N ARG A 583 -0.12 24.67 9.26
CA ARG A 583 -0.75 24.20 10.50
C ARG A 583 -0.10 24.84 11.71
N VAL A 584 -0.90 25.32 12.66
CA VAL A 584 -0.45 26.01 13.89
C VAL A 584 -0.87 25.23 15.14
N PHE A 585 0.03 25.10 16.10
CA PHE A 585 -0.20 24.35 17.33
C PHE A 585 -0.41 25.29 18.52
N THR A 586 -1.67 25.63 18.78
CA THR A 586 -2.10 26.55 19.85
C THR A 586 -2.44 25.86 21.17
N THR A 587 -2.68 24.55 21.17
CA THR A 587 -3.35 23.82 22.26
C THR A 587 -2.44 23.07 23.23
N ARG A 588 -1.18 22.77 22.86
CA ARG A 588 -0.23 21.96 23.66
C ARG A 588 1.21 22.39 23.41
N THR A 589 2.09 22.17 24.38
CA THR A 589 3.52 22.49 24.22
C THR A 589 4.24 21.53 23.28
N LYS A 590 3.77 20.29 23.09
CA LYS A 590 4.33 19.30 22.16
C LYS A 590 3.26 18.70 21.26
N ASN A 591 3.56 18.60 19.98
CA ASN A 591 2.64 18.18 18.91
C ASN A 591 3.47 17.40 17.86
N CYS A 592 2.96 16.29 17.35
CA CYS A 592 3.75 15.36 16.54
C CYS A 592 2.96 14.81 15.35
N PHE A 593 3.63 14.72 14.21
CA PHE A 593 3.20 13.94 13.05
C PHE A 593 3.63 12.47 13.22
N LEU A 594 2.82 11.54 12.74
CA LEU A 594 3.11 10.11 12.66
C LEU A 594 3.21 9.69 11.19
N ILE A 595 4.26 8.97 10.81
CA ILE A 595 4.42 8.35 9.49
C ILE A 595 4.70 6.86 9.71
N ASP A 596 3.75 6.00 9.35
CA ASP A 596 3.76 4.55 9.61
C ASP A 596 4.24 3.70 8.42
N GLU A 597 4.41 4.30 7.24
CA GLU A 597 4.94 3.66 6.02
C GLU A 597 6.41 3.15 6.13
N ILE A 598 7.06 3.24 7.30
CA ILE A 598 8.51 3.10 7.46
C ILE A 598 8.89 1.97 8.42
N GLU A 599 9.56 0.95 7.88
CA GLU A 599 10.12 -0.15 8.67
C GLU A 599 11.36 0.27 9.50
N LYS A 600 11.49 -0.37 10.67
CA LYS A 600 12.65 -0.26 11.56
C LYS A 600 13.97 -0.58 10.86
N GLY A 601 14.95 0.30 10.99
CA GLY A 601 16.22 0.19 10.28
C GLY A 601 16.20 0.78 8.86
N GLY A 602 15.07 1.31 8.40
CA GLY A 602 15.00 2.12 7.19
C GLY A 602 15.86 3.38 7.31
N LYS A 603 16.62 3.70 6.25
CA LYS A 603 17.37 4.96 6.14
C LYS A 603 16.49 5.97 5.42
N VAL A 604 16.30 7.14 6.03
CA VAL A 604 15.31 8.13 5.58
C VAL A 604 15.91 9.53 5.46
N LEU A 605 15.35 10.33 4.57
CA LEU A 605 15.51 11.79 4.50
C LEU A 605 14.18 12.42 4.92
N ILE A 606 14.18 13.26 5.96
CA ILE A 606 13.05 14.12 6.32
C ILE A 606 13.39 15.56 5.92
N ARG A 607 12.44 16.28 5.32
CA ARG A 607 12.49 17.74 5.15
C ARG A 607 11.25 18.38 5.76
N ALA A 608 11.45 19.33 6.68
CA ALA A 608 10.37 20.12 7.28
C ALA A 608 10.53 21.59 6.86
N SER A 609 9.46 22.17 6.34
CA SER A 609 9.45 23.50 5.71
C SER A 609 8.50 24.47 6.42
N PHE A 610 8.96 25.71 6.56
CA PHE A 610 8.36 26.73 7.41
C PHE A 610 8.28 28.06 6.66
N TYR A 611 7.05 28.46 6.30
CA TYR A 611 6.75 29.79 5.78
C TYR A 611 5.64 30.44 6.63
N TYR A 612 6.00 31.46 7.42
CA TYR A 612 5.04 32.11 8.31
C TYR A 612 4.02 32.99 7.56
N GLY A 613 4.40 33.57 6.41
CA GLY A 613 3.50 34.30 5.50
C GLY A 613 2.68 35.44 6.11
N ASN A 614 2.99 35.87 7.34
CA ASN A 614 2.21 36.77 8.17
C ASN A 614 0.76 36.32 8.43
N TYR A 615 0.46 35.02 8.51
CA TYR A 615 -0.92 34.49 8.59
C TYR A 615 -1.79 35.15 9.68
N ASP A 616 -1.22 35.41 10.87
CA ASP A 616 -1.91 36.03 12.00
C ASP A 616 -1.87 37.57 12.02
N GLY A 617 -1.20 38.18 11.04
CA GLY A 617 -1.04 39.63 10.90
C GLY A 617 -0.11 40.31 11.92
N LYS A 618 0.60 39.56 12.78
CA LYS A 618 1.45 40.14 13.85
C LYS A 618 2.84 40.55 13.37
N SER A 619 3.30 40.02 12.23
CA SER A 619 4.65 40.20 11.68
C SER A 619 5.77 39.83 12.65
N ASN A 620 5.51 38.85 13.51
CA ASN A 620 6.38 38.39 14.59
C ASN A 620 6.33 36.85 14.62
N PRO A 621 7.03 36.16 13.71
CA PRO A 621 7.07 34.70 13.67
C PRO A 621 7.58 34.12 14.99
N PRO A 622 7.01 32.99 15.46
CA PRO A 622 7.43 32.33 16.68
C PRO A 622 8.73 31.54 16.50
N SER A 623 9.46 31.36 17.60
CA SER A 623 10.59 30.42 17.69
C SER A 623 10.23 29.19 18.53
N PHE A 624 10.64 28.00 18.08
CA PHE A 624 10.28 26.72 18.71
C PHE A 624 11.31 25.62 18.37
N ALA A 625 11.22 24.46 19.00
CA ALA A 625 12.09 23.30 18.72
C ALA A 625 11.45 22.35 17.70
N LEU A 626 12.28 21.77 16.84
CA LEU A 626 11.95 20.72 15.87
C LEU A 626 12.72 19.44 16.23
N GLN A 627 12.07 18.29 16.05
CA GLN A 627 12.45 17.01 16.62
C GLN A 627 12.04 15.86 15.68
N PHE A 628 12.73 14.72 15.77
CA PHE A 628 12.32 13.46 15.11
C PHE A 628 12.64 12.27 16.02
N ASP A 629 11.72 11.33 16.21
CA ASP A 629 11.89 10.11 17.04
C ASP A 629 12.55 10.36 18.41
N GLY A 630 12.13 11.41 19.12
CA GLY A 630 12.71 11.81 20.41
C GLY A 630 14.08 12.51 20.34
N ASN A 631 14.66 12.68 19.16
CA ASN A 631 15.92 13.39 18.94
C ASN A 631 15.67 14.89 18.69
N HIS A 632 16.62 15.75 19.09
CA HIS A 632 16.60 17.17 18.72
C HIS A 632 17.17 17.36 17.31
N TRP A 633 16.46 18.13 16.48
CA TRP A 633 16.84 18.42 15.10
C TRP A 633 17.35 19.85 14.96
N ALA A 634 16.55 20.82 15.41
CA ALA A 634 16.81 22.24 15.24
C ALA A 634 15.99 23.09 16.22
N ASN A 635 16.39 24.35 16.36
CA ASN A 635 15.47 25.39 16.79
C ASN A 635 15.05 26.16 15.53
N VAL A 636 13.75 26.21 15.28
CA VAL A 636 13.16 26.90 14.12
C VAL A 636 13.10 28.39 14.40
N THR A 637 13.66 29.18 13.48
CA THR A 637 13.63 30.64 13.51
C THR A 637 13.37 31.13 12.09
N THR A 638 12.25 31.80 11.86
CA THR A 638 11.83 32.31 10.54
C THR A 638 11.76 33.85 10.56
N MET A 639 11.72 34.46 9.37
CA MET A 639 11.32 35.85 9.19
C MET A 639 9.97 35.92 8.44
N SER A 640 9.28 37.04 8.53
CA SER A 640 7.86 37.13 8.14
C SER A 640 7.56 36.78 6.68
N ASP A 641 8.56 36.91 5.82
CA ASP A 641 8.58 36.74 4.37
C ASP A 641 9.61 35.69 3.90
N GLN A 642 10.21 34.92 4.81
CA GLN A 642 11.28 33.95 4.49
C GLN A 642 10.80 32.49 4.62
N LEU A 643 10.97 31.72 3.55
CA LEU A 643 10.95 30.25 3.61
C LEU A 643 12.25 29.73 4.23
N VAL A 644 12.11 28.94 5.29
CA VAL A 644 13.18 28.16 5.89
C VAL A 644 12.78 26.69 5.85
N TYR A 645 13.68 25.82 5.41
CA TYR A 645 13.51 24.38 5.57
C TYR A 645 14.71 23.78 6.30
N TYR A 646 14.46 22.69 7.00
CA TYR A 646 15.47 21.87 7.65
C TYR A 646 15.39 20.48 7.02
N GLU A 647 16.54 19.87 6.75
CA GLU A 647 16.61 18.50 6.20
C GLU A 647 17.54 17.65 7.09
N THR A 648 17.15 16.41 7.37
CA THR A 648 17.97 15.43 8.10
C THR A 648 17.95 14.07 7.44
N ILE A 649 19.05 13.32 7.59
CA ILE A 649 19.18 11.94 7.14
C ILE A 649 19.65 11.09 8.33
N TYR A 650 18.95 9.99 8.62
CA TYR A 650 19.26 9.08 9.73
C TYR A 650 18.64 7.68 9.48
N VAL A 651 18.84 6.76 10.43
CA VAL A 651 18.23 5.42 10.41
C VAL A 651 17.18 5.30 11.52
N VAL A 652 15.97 4.88 11.15
CA VAL A 652 14.81 4.83 12.05
C VAL A 652 14.95 3.70 13.09
N LYS A 653 14.69 4.03 14.36
CA LYS A 653 14.84 3.14 15.52
C LYS A 653 13.56 2.45 15.94
N GLY A 654 12.41 3.12 15.74
CA GLY A 654 11.07 2.58 15.98
C GLY A 654 10.55 1.79 14.77
N ASP A 655 9.32 1.31 14.88
CA ASP A 655 8.58 0.63 13.80
C ASP A 655 7.61 1.60 13.07
N TYR A 656 7.85 2.90 13.26
CA TYR A 656 7.22 4.06 12.64
C TYR A 656 8.14 5.29 12.85
N LEU A 657 7.91 6.37 12.12
CA LEU A 657 8.63 7.64 12.23
C LEU A 657 7.73 8.74 12.80
N THR A 658 8.30 9.63 13.61
CA THR A 658 7.58 10.79 14.18
C THR A 658 8.37 12.09 14.01
N VAL A 659 7.67 13.16 13.65
CA VAL A 659 8.23 14.53 13.58
C VAL A 659 7.49 15.43 14.55
N CYS A 660 8.18 15.92 15.56
CA CYS A 660 7.56 16.71 16.64
C CYS A 660 8.01 18.17 16.64
N LEU A 661 7.05 19.04 16.92
CA LEU A 661 7.24 20.47 17.15
C LEU A 661 6.94 20.78 18.61
N ALA A 662 7.87 21.45 19.29
CA ALA A 662 7.73 21.79 20.70
C ALA A 662 7.95 23.28 20.99
N GLN A 663 7.01 23.87 21.72
CA GLN A 663 7.04 25.26 22.19
C GLN A 663 8.23 25.47 23.14
N THR A 664 9.03 26.52 22.90
CA THR A 664 10.19 26.87 23.75
C THR A 664 9.92 28.00 24.74
N GLU A 665 8.90 28.83 24.49
CA GLU A 665 8.48 29.91 25.39
C GLU A 665 6.95 30.11 25.31
N ASP A 666 6.32 30.55 26.41
CA ASP A 666 4.87 30.79 26.48
C ASP A 666 4.36 31.66 25.32
N ASN A 667 3.31 31.21 24.63
CA ASN A 667 2.69 31.88 23.47
C ASN A 667 3.57 31.94 22.19
N GLN A 668 4.72 31.26 22.13
CA GLN A 668 5.41 30.95 20.88
C GLN A 668 4.81 29.68 20.27
N PHE A 669 3.68 29.80 19.57
CA PHE A 669 2.97 28.64 19.02
C PHE A 669 3.75 28.04 17.84
N PRO A 670 4.14 26.75 17.87
CA PRO A 670 4.81 26.12 16.74
C PRO A 670 3.91 26.08 15.50
N PHE A 671 4.50 26.08 14.31
CA PHE A 671 3.78 25.91 13.05
C PHE A 671 4.63 25.14 12.03
N ILE A 672 4.02 24.60 10.99
CA ILE A 672 4.70 23.97 9.85
C ILE A 672 3.89 24.21 8.57
N SER A 673 4.57 24.39 7.44
CA SER A 673 3.94 24.61 6.12
C SER A 673 4.01 23.37 5.24
N ALA A 674 5.09 22.59 5.31
CA ALA A 674 5.16 21.31 4.62
C ALA A 674 6.06 20.30 5.32
N LEU A 675 5.74 19.00 5.18
CA LEU A 675 6.55 17.88 5.65
C LEU A 675 6.77 16.87 4.51
N GLU A 676 8.02 16.55 4.23
CA GLU A 676 8.41 15.60 3.18
C GLU A 676 9.27 14.48 3.78
N VAL A 677 9.01 13.23 3.39
CA VAL A 677 9.80 12.06 3.79
C VAL A 677 10.15 11.21 2.56
N ARG A 678 11.40 10.76 2.49
CA ARG A 678 11.94 9.94 1.39
C ARG A 678 12.72 8.75 1.94
N GLY A 679 12.44 7.55 1.45
CA GLY A 679 13.25 6.36 1.71
C GLY A 679 14.54 6.37 0.88
N LEU A 680 15.69 6.16 1.53
CA LEU A 680 17.01 6.08 0.90
C LEU A 680 17.49 4.62 0.83
N ASP A 681 18.38 4.32 -0.11
CA ASP A 681 19.11 3.04 -0.07
C ASP A 681 20.00 2.98 1.19
N SER A 682 20.02 1.82 1.86
CA SER A 682 20.79 1.63 3.10
C SER A 682 22.30 1.87 2.95
N THR A 683 22.82 1.68 1.74
CA THR A 683 24.21 1.96 1.35
C THR A 683 24.53 3.45 1.21
N MET A 684 23.52 4.33 1.06
CA MET A 684 23.77 5.77 1.01
C MET A 684 24.31 6.27 2.35
N TYR A 685 25.27 7.19 2.27
CA TYR A 685 25.92 7.86 3.39
C TYR A 685 26.59 6.89 4.38
N SER A 686 26.95 5.66 3.96
CA SER A 686 27.53 4.59 4.81
C SER A 686 28.95 4.86 5.33
N HIS A 687 29.40 6.11 5.28
CA HIS A 687 30.65 6.62 5.87
C HIS A 687 30.39 7.43 7.16
N VAL A 688 29.17 7.34 7.67
CA VAL A 688 28.66 7.88 8.92
C VAL A 688 28.05 6.71 9.69
N ASP A 689 28.20 6.72 11.01
CA ASP A 689 27.62 5.70 11.89
C ASP A 689 26.09 5.80 11.84
N ASP A 690 25.38 4.70 11.59
CA ASP A 690 23.90 4.69 11.51
C ASP A 690 23.24 5.08 12.85
N ASN A 691 23.99 5.17 13.96
CA ASN A 691 23.55 5.74 15.23
C ASN A 691 23.74 7.28 15.31
N LEU A 692 24.01 7.97 14.20
CA LEU A 692 24.15 9.44 14.13
C LEU A 692 23.25 10.02 13.04
N ALA A 693 22.65 11.18 13.31
CA ALA A 693 21.93 11.95 12.29
C ALA A 693 22.87 12.87 11.50
N LEU A 694 22.60 13.05 10.22
CA LEU A 694 23.14 14.14 9.40
C LEU A 694 22.13 15.28 9.30
N PHE A 695 22.58 16.52 9.49
CA PHE A 695 21.76 17.72 9.31
C PHE A 695 22.28 18.54 8.15
N LEU A 696 21.48 18.70 7.09
CA LEU A 696 21.91 19.40 5.88
C LEU A 696 22.23 20.87 6.19
N ARG A 697 23.36 21.35 5.66
CA ARG A 697 23.73 22.77 5.63
C ARG A 697 23.83 23.31 4.22
N ARG A 698 24.17 22.48 3.24
CA ARG A 698 24.29 22.88 1.83
C ARG A 698 24.23 21.68 0.88
N ARG A 699 23.46 21.77 -0.20
CA ARG A 699 23.49 20.83 -1.35
C ARG A 699 23.51 21.63 -2.65
N VAL A 700 24.52 21.43 -3.48
CA VAL A 700 24.84 22.31 -4.62
C VAL A 700 25.12 21.53 -5.89
N ALA A 701 24.41 21.87 -6.96
CA ALA A 701 24.71 21.49 -8.34
C ALA A 701 25.50 22.63 -9.00
N PHE A 702 26.81 22.49 -9.16
CA PHE A 702 27.65 23.55 -9.72
C PHE A 702 27.51 23.65 -11.24
N GLY A 703 27.29 24.86 -11.74
CA GLY A 703 27.10 25.10 -13.17
C GLY A 703 25.69 24.82 -13.68
N SER A 704 24.83 24.15 -12.90
CA SER A 704 23.39 24.10 -13.19
C SER A 704 22.77 25.49 -13.16
N ASN A 705 21.77 25.72 -14.01
CA ASN A 705 20.91 26.91 -14.01
C ASN A 705 19.53 26.66 -13.37
N LYS A 706 19.19 25.40 -13.05
CA LYS A 706 17.92 25.01 -12.39
C LYS A 706 18.17 24.26 -11.08
N THR A 707 17.20 24.33 -10.18
CA THR A 707 17.10 23.38 -9.07
C THR A 707 16.84 21.99 -9.63
N ILE A 708 17.51 20.98 -9.08
CA ILE A 708 17.37 19.57 -9.49
C ILE A 708 16.76 18.83 -8.29
N ARG A 709 15.62 18.16 -8.49
CA ARG A 709 14.87 17.39 -7.48
C ARG A 709 13.88 16.41 -8.15
N ASN A 710 13.17 15.60 -7.35
CA ASN A 710 12.14 14.63 -7.76
C ASN A 710 12.37 13.91 -9.11
N THR A 711 11.72 14.32 -10.20
CA THR A 711 11.87 13.69 -11.53
C THR A 711 13.30 13.71 -12.07
N ASP A 712 14.14 14.62 -11.56
CA ASP A 712 15.56 14.69 -11.88
C ASP A 712 16.48 14.03 -10.83
N ASP A 713 15.98 13.64 -9.64
CA ASP A 713 16.72 12.93 -8.58
C ASP A 713 15.82 11.89 -7.87
N PRO A 714 16.04 10.58 -8.06
CA PRO A 714 15.20 9.51 -7.48
C PRO A 714 15.05 9.50 -5.95
N TYR A 715 15.82 10.31 -5.22
CA TYR A 715 15.71 10.48 -3.76
C TYR A 715 15.12 11.84 -3.36
N ASP A 716 14.68 12.64 -4.33
CA ASP A 716 14.13 14.00 -4.18
C ASP A 716 14.94 14.91 -3.24
N ARG A 717 16.27 14.81 -3.35
CA ARG A 717 17.19 15.76 -2.74
C ARG A 717 17.14 17.06 -3.52
N ILE A 718 16.92 18.19 -2.84
CA ILE A 718 16.94 19.51 -3.49
C ILE A 718 18.40 19.95 -3.71
N TRP A 719 18.89 19.88 -4.95
CA TRP A 719 20.19 20.45 -5.32
C TRP A 719 20.03 21.87 -5.84
N THR A 720 20.68 22.83 -5.18
CA THR A 720 20.59 24.25 -5.53
C THR A 720 21.66 24.67 -6.56
N PRO A 721 21.35 25.58 -7.52
CA PRO A 721 22.32 26.13 -8.46
C PRO A 721 23.56 26.75 -7.81
N GLY A 722 24.74 26.25 -8.15
CA GLY A 722 26.03 26.77 -7.70
C GLY A 722 26.75 27.60 -8.76
N SER A 723 26.97 28.89 -8.48
CA SER A 723 27.76 29.80 -9.33
C SER A 723 28.73 30.65 -8.50
N GLY A 724 29.73 31.27 -9.14
CA GLY A 724 30.73 32.09 -8.48
C GLY A 724 31.46 33.05 -9.43
N ASN A 725 31.82 34.23 -8.91
CA ASN A 725 32.57 35.22 -9.68
C ASN A 725 33.97 34.68 -10.05
N LEU A 726 34.41 34.94 -11.29
CA LEU A 726 35.68 34.47 -11.90
C LEU A 726 35.76 32.95 -12.18
N ILE A 727 34.65 32.22 -12.08
CA ILE A 727 34.57 30.79 -12.37
C ILE A 727 33.72 30.57 -13.64
N GLU A 728 34.18 29.71 -14.53
CA GLU A 728 33.53 29.37 -15.80
C GLU A 728 32.65 28.12 -15.62
N THR A 729 31.46 28.11 -16.21
CA THR A 729 30.61 26.92 -16.27
C THR A 729 31.02 26.06 -17.44
N LEU A 730 31.15 24.75 -17.20
CA LEU A 730 31.34 23.73 -18.21
C LEU A 730 30.11 22.81 -18.21
N THR A 731 29.70 22.36 -19.39
CA THR A 731 28.57 21.44 -19.61
C THR A 731 29.09 20.23 -20.38
N SER A 732 28.55 19.05 -20.08
CA SER A 732 29.11 17.79 -20.58
C SER A 732 28.78 17.49 -22.03
N ASP A 733 29.73 16.85 -22.74
CA ASP A 733 29.50 16.18 -24.03
C ASP A 733 29.22 14.67 -23.92
N ALA A 734 29.27 14.11 -22.70
CA ALA A 734 28.87 12.73 -22.41
C ALA A 734 27.36 12.54 -22.56
N THR A 735 26.95 11.46 -23.22
CA THR A 735 25.53 11.13 -23.43
C THR A 735 24.91 10.54 -22.16
N THR A 736 25.63 9.63 -21.50
CA THR A 736 25.32 9.04 -20.20
C THR A 736 26.48 9.25 -19.24
N ILE A 737 26.20 9.29 -17.94
CA ILE A 737 27.20 9.23 -16.87
C ILE A 737 26.71 8.16 -15.90
N ASP A 738 27.55 7.21 -15.50
CA ASP A 738 27.18 6.20 -14.51
C ASP A 738 26.90 6.87 -13.15
N THR A 739 25.70 6.63 -12.61
CA THR A 739 25.26 7.12 -11.29
C THR A 739 24.82 5.99 -10.37
N SER A 740 25.17 4.73 -10.69
CA SER A 740 24.73 3.54 -9.95
C SER A 740 25.46 3.31 -8.62
N HIS A 741 26.60 3.99 -8.41
CA HIS A 741 27.48 3.82 -7.26
C HIS A 741 27.58 5.08 -6.38
N GLY A 742 28.36 4.99 -5.30
CA GLY A 742 28.45 6.03 -4.26
C GLY A 742 27.08 6.37 -3.66
N ASP A 743 26.87 7.64 -3.34
CA ASP A 743 25.57 8.17 -2.91
C ASP A 743 24.66 8.54 -4.10
N GLN A 744 24.86 7.90 -5.26
CA GLN A 744 23.99 7.98 -6.46
C GLN A 744 23.51 9.42 -6.79
N PRO A 745 24.41 10.40 -7.02
CA PRO A 745 24.02 11.75 -7.44
C PRO A 745 23.35 11.68 -8.82
N PRO A 746 22.31 12.48 -9.10
CA PRO A 746 21.62 12.39 -10.38
C PRO A 746 22.48 12.85 -11.56
N GLN A 747 22.27 12.28 -12.75
CA GLN A 747 23.09 12.56 -13.93
C GLN A 747 23.18 14.07 -14.23
N GLN A 748 22.10 14.83 -14.04
CA GLN A 748 22.04 16.27 -14.31
C GLN A 748 22.93 17.12 -13.38
N VAL A 749 23.25 16.60 -12.18
CA VAL A 749 24.20 17.21 -11.24
C VAL A 749 25.65 16.97 -11.70
N LEU A 750 25.92 15.88 -12.43
CA LEU A 750 27.25 15.58 -12.99
C LEU A 750 27.45 16.19 -14.40
N GLN A 751 26.38 16.35 -15.18
CA GLN A 751 26.37 16.96 -16.52
C GLN A 751 26.90 18.41 -16.57
N ASN A 752 27.04 19.09 -15.43
CA ASN A 752 27.64 20.41 -15.36
C ASN A 752 28.74 20.45 -14.29
N ALA A 753 29.68 21.38 -14.46
CA ALA A 753 30.72 21.67 -13.49
C ALA A 753 31.06 23.17 -13.50
N ILE A 754 31.64 23.64 -12.40
CA ILE A 754 32.40 24.90 -12.42
C ILE A 754 33.90 24.61 -12.49
N SER A 755 34.61 25.40 -13.30
CA SER A 755 36.06 25.32 -13.48
C SER A 755 36.65 26.72 -13.47
N THR A 756 37.83 26.93 -12.89
CA THR A 756 38.49 28.23 -13.03
C THR A 756 38.99 28.46 -14.45
N ASN A 757 39.05 29.73 -14.88
CA ASN A 757 39.71 30.08 -16.13
C ASN A 757 41.22 29.72 -16.09
N ASN A 758 41.85 29.62 -17.27
CA ASN A 758 43.26 29.19 -17.43
C ASN A 758 44.33 30.06 -16.71
N SER A 759 43.98 31.17 -16.06
CA SER A 759 44.91 31.96 -15.23
C SER A 759 44.84 31.64 -13.73
N LEU A 760 43.78 30.94 -13.30
CA LEU A 760 43.52 30.56 -11.91
C LEU A 760 43.60 29.03 -11.77
N ASN A 761 44.20 28.57 -10.67
CA ASN A 761 44.52 27.16 -10.43
C ASN A 761 43.79 26.57 -9.21
N ILE A 762 42.80 27.29 -8.69
CA ILE A 762 42.17 27.03 -7.39
C ILE A 762 40.69 27.43 -7.37
N ILE A 763 39.82 26.49 -7.03
CA ILE A 763 38.44 26.74 -6.59
C ILE A 763 38.46 26.73 -5.06
N SER A 764 37.79 27.65 -4.38
CA SER A 764 37.74 27.67 -2.91
C SER A 764 36.40 28.14 -2.35
N TRP A 765 36.06 27.62 -1.17
CA TRP A 765 34.90 28.01 -0.37
C TRP A 765 35.28 28.03 1.11
N ASN A 766 34.51 28.77 1.91
CA ASN A 766 34.67 28.81 3.36
C ASN A 766 33.38 28.35 4.06
N MET A 767 33.48 28.12 5.36
CA MET A 767 32.39 27.60 6.19
C MET A 767 31.61 28.69 6.95
N ASN A 768 31.59 29.93 6.46
CA ASN A 768 31.02 31.09 7.18
C ASN A 768 29.49 31.04 7.41
N PHE A 769 28.79 30.06 6.83
CA PHE A 769 27.39 29.77 7.06
C PHE A 769 27.15 28.89 8.31
N LEU A 770 28.20 28.30 8.88
CA LEU A 770 28.14 27.64 10.18
C LEU A 770 28.21 28.70 11.30
N PRO A 771 27.37 28.63 12.35
CA PRO A 771 27.33 29.65 13.40
C PRO A 771 28.47 29.52 14.42
N ILE A 772 29.00 28.31 14.61
CA ILE A 772 30.06 27.93 15.55
C ILE A 772 30.90 26.80 14.94
N ASP A 773 31.96 26.39 15.63
CA ASP A 773 32.73 25.19 15.29
C ASP A 773 31.81 23.95 15.34
N ASN A 774 31.81 23.13 14.30
CA ASN A 774 30.97 21.93 14.17
C ASN A 774 31.76 20.76 13.62
N VAL A 775 31.34 19.54 13.96
CA VAL A 775 31.75 18.31 13.26
C VAL A 775 30.91 18.18 11.98
N ILE A 776 31.55 18.01 10.83
CA ILE A 776 30.87 17.89 9.54
C ILE A 776 31.12 16.54 8.85
N TYR A 777 30.16 16.21 7.99
CA TYR A 777 30.31 15.29 6.87
C TYR A 777 30.15 16.09 5.57
N MET A 778 30.98 15.83 4.57
CA MET A 778 30.98 16.54 3.28
C MET A 778 31.24 15.57 2.14
N ASN A 779 30.40 15.62 1.11
CA ASN A 779 30.63 14.95 -0.18
C ASN A 779 31.01 15.98 -1.25
N MET A 780 31.98 15.62 -2.09
CA MET A 780 32.37 16.37 -3.29
C MET A 780 32.37 15.41 -4.48
N TYR A 781 31.78 15.85 -5.60
CA TYR A 781 31.57 15.01 -6.79
C TYR A 781 32.32 15.58 -7.98
N PHE A 782 33.07 14.71 -8.66
CA PHE A 782 33.99 15.06 -9.74
C PHE A 782 33.81 14.12 -10.95
N SER A 783 33.21 14.63 -12.01
CA SER A 783 33.06 13.97 -13.32
C SER A 783 33.65 14.89 -14.40
N GLU A 784 34.43 14.33 -15.32
CA GLU A 784 35.01 15.08 -16.44
C GLU A 784 33.94 15.29 -17.50
N VAL A 785 33.80 16.56 -17.90
CA VAL A 785 32.70 17.02 -18.72
C VAL A 785 32.98 16.89 -20.21
N THR A 786 34.24 16.78 -20.63
CA THR A 786 34.61 16.66 -22.05
C THR A 786 35.63 15.55 -22.25
N GLN A 787 35.47 14.71 -23.26
CA GLN A 787 36.47 13.69 -23.58
C GLN A 787 37.83 14.34 -23.92
N LEU A 788 38.83 14.12 -23.06
CA LEU A 788 40.12 14.82 -23.15
C LEU A 788 40.98 14.32 -24.33
N ASP A 789 41.58 15.27 -25.07
CA ASP A 789 42.64 14.97 -26.05
C ASP A 789 43.82 14.23 -25.39
N VAL A 790 44.55 13.45 -26.19
CA VAL A 790 45.75 12.69 -25.76
C VAL A 790 46.87 13.57 -25.16
N ASN A 791 46.83 14.90 -25.38
CA ASN A 791 47.77 15.87 -24.81
C ASN A 791 47.19 16.69 -23.63
N GLN A 792 45.95 16.42 -23.21
CA GLN A 792 45.26 17.08 -22.12
C GLN A 792 45.17 16.18 -20.89
N THR A 793 45.28 16.78 -19.70
CA THR A 793 45.09 16.11 -18.41
C THR A 793 44.41 17.04 -17.41
N ARG A 794 43.38 16.56 -16.71
CA ARG A 794 42.86 17.22 -15.51
C ARG A 794 43.27 16.47 -14.25
N SER A 795 43.87 17.17 -13.31
CA SER A 795 44.27 16.60 -12.01
C SER A 795 44.40 17.68 -10.95
N PHE A 796 43.87 17.42 -9.76
CA PHE A 796 43.83 18.35 -8.64
C PHE A 796 43.88 17.61 -7.28
N ARG A 797 44.06 18.35 -6.19
CA ARG A 797 43.95 17.86 -4.81
C ARG A 797 43.02 18.76 -4.00
N ILE A 798 42.39 18.21 -2.97
CA ILE A 798 41.61 18.96 -1.99
C ILE A 798 42.50 19.37 -0.82
N PHE A 799 42.34 20.61 -0.37
CA PHE A 799 43.05 21.21 0.76
C PHE A 799 42.06 21.79 1.77
N GLN A 800 42.39 21.64 3.05
CA GLN A 800 41.77 22.35 4.19
C GLN A 800 42.83 23.31 4.77
N ASP A 801 42.53 24.60 4.86
CA ASP A 801 43.37 25.61 5.52
C ASP A 801 44.86 25.63 5.05
N ASN A 802 45.09 25.21 3.80
CA ASN A 802 46.38 24.99 3.09
C ASN A 802 47.12 23.66 3.38
N GLU A 803 46.56 22.74 4.16
CA GLU A 803 47.04 21.35 4.26
C GLU A 803 46.27 20.43 3.28
N SER A 804 46.97 19.52 2.62
CA SER A 804 46.39 18.64 1.59
C SER A 804 45.68 17.45 2.23
N ILE A 805 44.37 17.33 2.01
CA ILE A 805 43.52 16.26 2.57
C ILE A 805 43.14 15.17 1.56
N SER A 806 43.58 15.29 0.30
CA SER A 806 43.42 14.23 -0.72
C SER A 806 44.74 13.89 -1.41
N ASP A 807 44.78 12.69 -1.99
CA ASP A 807 45.68 12.35 -3.09
C ASP A 807 45.22 13.03 -4.41
N PRO A 808 46.02 12.98 -5.50
CA PRO A 808 45.62 13.51 -6.80
C PRO A 808 44.34 12.85 -7.33
N ILE A 809 43.27 13.62 -7.42
CA ILE A 809 42.04 13.26 -8.11
C ILE A 809 42.27 13.46 -9.61
N LEU A 810 41.81 12.50 -10.43
CA LEU A 810 41.67 12.61 -11.87
C LEU A 810 40.21 12.28 -12.18
N PRO A 811 39.35 13.26 -12.53
CA PRO A 811 37.94 12.97 -12.79
C PRO A 811 37.80 12.07 -14.03
N PRO A 812 37.01 10.98 -13.97
CA PRO A 812 36.74 10.12 -15.11
C PRO A 812 35.66 10.75 -16.01
N TYR A 813 35.61 10.30 -17.26
CA TYR A 813 34.59 10.67 -18.25
C TYR A 813 33.56 9.54 -18.36
N GLU A 814 32.28 9.87 -18.59
CA GLU A 814 31.13 8.92 -18.54
C GLU A 814 30.91 8.24 -17.16
N ASP A 815 31.62 8.68 -16.12
CA ASP A 815 31.61 8.17 -14.73
C ASP A 815 31.95 9.33 -13.76
N PHE A 816 32.02 9.11 -12.45
CA PHE A 816 32.42 10.12 -11.46
C PHE A 816 33.25 9.56 -10.28
N ILE A 817 33.99 10.46 -9.62
CA ILE A 817 34.58 10.21 -8.30
C ILE A 817 33.79 10.97 -7.25
N GLN A 818 33.29 10.24 -6.24
CA GLN A 818 32.91 10.81 -4.96
C GLN A 818 34.14 10.87 -4.05
N MET A 819 34.45 12.04 -3.50
CA MET A 819 35.33 12.18 -2.34
C MET A 819 34.50 12.66 -1.16
N TYR A 820 34.57 11.94 -0.04
CA TYR A 820 33.95 12.33 1.21
C TYR A 820 34.98 12.76 2.27
N VAL A 821 34.52 13.57 3.23
CA VAL A 821 35.23 13.91 4.47
C VAL A 821 34.24 13.69 5.61
N SER A 822 34.61 12.91 6.63
CA SER A 822 33.74 12.53 7.75
C SER A 822 34.41 12.81 9.09
N ASN A 823 33.60 13.09 10.12
CA ASN A 823 34.05 13.37 11.50
C ASN A 823 35.13 14.47 11.59
N LEU A 824 35.03 15.51 10.76
CA LEU A 824 35.98 16.63 10.75
C LEU A 824 35.41 17.85 11.47
N THR A 825 36.11 18.33 12.50
CA THR A 825 35.80 19.62 13.13
C THR A 825 36.26 20.77 12.24
N VAL A 826 35.34 21.66 11.87
CA VAL A 826 35.62 22.88 11.10
C VAL A 826 35.10 24.11 11.84
N SER A 827 35.79 25.24 11.66
CA SER A 827 35.36 26.55 12.17
C SER A 827 34.66 27.36 11.07
N PRO A 828 33.88 28.42 11.39
CA PRO A 828 33.32 29.32 10.38
C PRO A 828 34.38 30.04 9.52
N SER A 829 35.64 30.07 9.99
CA SER A 829 36.81 30.60 9.27
C SER A 829 37.55 29.57 8.41
N THR A 830 37.24 28.26 8.52
CA THR A 830 37.93 27.21 7.76
C THR A 830 37.63 27.33 6.26
N ILE A 831 38.67 27.17 5.45
CA ILE A 831 38.65 27.27 3.99
C ILE A 831 38.98 25.91 3.38
N PHE A 832 38.10 25.45 2.48
CA PHE A 832 38.35 24.29 1.61
C PHE A 832 38.70 24.77 0.21
N SER A 833 39.55 24.03 -0.50
CA SER A 833 39.90 24.36 -1.88
C SER A 833 40.31 23.16 -2.73
N VAL A 834 39.97 23.21 -4.02
CA VAL A 834 40.38 22.28 -5.07
C VAL A 834 41.52 22.94 -5.83
N VAL A 835 42.73 22.37 -5.76
CA VAL A 835 43.96 22.99 -6.30
C VAL A 835 44.59 22.09 -7.37
N ARG A 836 44.85 22.65 -8.56
CA ARG A 836 45.48 21.97 -9.70
C ARG A 836 46.85 21.38 -9.35
N THR A 837 47.13 20.15 -9.80
CA THR A 837 48.49 19.57 -9.69
C THR A 837 49.43 20.09 -10.78
N THR A 838 50.74 20.00 -10.54
CA THR A 838 51.79 20.41 -11.50
C THR A 838 51.74 19.67 -12.84
N ASN A 839 51.07 18.52 -12.88
CA ASN A 839 51.07 17.59 -14.02
C ASN A 839 49.75 17.67 -14.83
N SER A 840 48.77 18.42 -14.34
CA SER A 840 47.53 18.72 -15.06
C SER A 840 47.77 19.81 -16.10
N THR A 841 47.30 19.66 -17.33
CA THR A 841 47.26 20.76 -18.30
C THR A 841 46.08 21.70 -18.07
N LEU A 842 44.95 21.17 -17.58
CA LEU A 842 43.68 21.88 -17.39
C LEU A 842 43.49 22.43 -15.96
N PRO A 843 42.63 23.45 -15.77
CA PRO A 843 42.18 23.94 -14.46
C PRO A 843 41.36 22.88 -13.68
N PRO A 844 41.24 23.01 -12.35
CA PRO A 844 40.40 22.13 -11.54
C PRO A 844 38.92 22.33 -11.87
N LEU A 845 38.09 21.31 -11.62
CA LEU A 845 36.64 21.40 -11.67
C LEU A 845 35.97 20.83 -10.41
N ILE A 846 34.69 21.11 -10.22
CA ILE A 846 33.79 20.42 -9.29
C ILE A 846 32.36 20.45 -9.85
N ASN A 847 31.65 19.33 -9.78
CA ASN A 847 30.29 19.16 -10.31
C ASN A 847 29.26 19.37 -9.19
N ALA A 848 29.51 18.81 -8.00
CA ALA A 848 28.58 18.91 -6.89
C ALA A 848 29.23 18.89 -5.51
N LEU A 849 28.48 19.36 -4.51
CA LEU A 849 28.91 19.47 -3.12
C LEU A 849 27.72 19.30 -2.17
N GLU A 850 27.84 18.39 -1.21
CA GLU A 850 26.97 18.32 -0.03
C GLU A 850 27.78 18.62 1.24
N ILE A 851 27.18 19.35 2.18
CA ILE A 851 27.74 19.61 3.51
C ILE A 851 26.63 19.41 4.54
N PHE A 852 26.92 18.57 5.52
CA PHE A 852 26.09 18.26 6.66
C PHE A 852 26.86 18.51 7.97
N THR A 853 26.18 18.94 9.04
CA THR A 853 26.72 18.79 10.41
C THR A 853 26.27 17.47 10.98
N ILE A 854 27.15 16.75 11.65
CA ILE A 854 26.82 15.47 12.31
C ILE A 854 26.17 15.77 13.67
N GLY A 855 25.08 15.07 13.97
CA GLY A 855 24.35 15.17 15.23
C GLY A 855 25.02 14.39 16.38
N ASN A 856 24.30 14.36 17.51
CA ASN A 856 24.63 13.45 18.62
C ASN A 856 24.22 12.00 18.29
N ALA A 857 24.57 11.07 19.18
CA ALA A 857 24.02 9.73 19.17
C ALA A 857 22.48 9.77 19.20
N LEU A 858 21.85 9.00 18.30
CA LEU A 858 20.41 8.77 18.31
C LEU A 858 19.99 8.09 19.62
N THR A 859 18.83 8.49 20.15
CA THR A 859 18.22 7.82 21.30
C THR A 859 17.50 6.53 20.91
N ASP A 860 17.46 5.57 21.83
CA ASP A 860 16.60 4.39 21.72
C ASP A 860 15.17 4.64 22.29
N GLY A 861 14.88 5.88 22.73
CA GLY A 861 13.55 6.33 23.16
C GLY A 861 13.29 6.25 24.67
N THR A 862 12.08 6.62 25.08
CA THR A 862 11.53 6.34 26.41
C THR A 862 11.42 4.84 26.63
N ASN A 863 11.58 4.40 27.88
CA ASN A 863 11.48 2.98 28.23
C ASN A 863 10.18 2.35 27.71
N THR A 864 10.32 1.28 26.93
CA THR A 864 9.24 0.61 26.19
C THR A 864 8.05 0.24 27.09
N GLN A 865 8.31 -0.18 28.33
CA GLN A 865 7.25 -0.58 29.25
C GLN A 865 6.32 0.59 29.62
N ASP A 866 6.86 1.80 29.77
CA ASP A 866 6.06 3.00 30.02
C ASP A 866 5.27 3.37 28.77
N VAL A 867 5.87 3.28 27.58
CA VAL A 867 5.23 3.61 26.29
C VAL A 867 4.07 2.66 25.97
N GLU A 868 4.28 1.35 26.06
CA GLU A 868 3.23 0.32 25.89
C GLU A 868 2.04 0.54 26.85
N THR A 869 2.35 0.90 28.10
CA THR A 869 1.33 1.15 29.13
C THR A 869 0.59 2.46 28.86
N LEU A 870 1.28 3.48 28.34
CA LEU A 870 0.69 4.76 27.95
C LEU A 870 -0.23 4.60 26.72
N ILE A 871 0.15 3.77 25.74
CA ILE A 871 -0.70 3.37 24.61
C ILE A 871 -1.92 2.58 25.09
N SER A 872 -1.76 1.73 26.11
CA SER A 872 -2.89 1.00 26.72
C SER A 872 -3.88 1.96 27.39
N LEU A 873 -3.38 3.03 28.04
CA LEU A 873 -4.22 4.12 28.58
C LEU A 873 -4.92 4.93 27.47
N GLN A 874 -4.35 5.07 26.27
CA GLN A 874 -5.04 5.68 25.12
C GLN A 874 -6.20 4.83 24.61
N LYS A 875 -6.05 3.49 24.61
CA LYS A 875 -7.10 2.57 24.14
C LYS A 875 -8.32 2.57 25.07
N GLU A 876 -8.10 2.68 26.39
CA GLU A 876 -9.19 2.80 27.37
C GLU A 876 -9.81 4.20 27.40
N PHE A 877 -8.99 5.26 27.27
CA PHE A 877 -9.44 6.65 27.38
C PHE A 877 -9.26 7.41 26.06
N GLU A 878 -10.34 7.49 25.28
CA GLU A 878 -10.45 8.21 24.00
C GLU A 878 -9.82 9.62 24.03
N VAL A 879 -10.02 10.38 25.12
CA VAL A 879 -9.47 11.74 25.29
C VAL A 879 -7.93 11.79 25.26
N LEU A 880 -7.25 10.67 25.55
CA LEU A 880 -5.80 10.53 25.49
C LEU A 880 -5.29 10.10 24.10
N GLN A 881 -6.13 9.67 23.16
CA GLN A 881 -5.66 9.16 21.85
C GLN A 881 -4.93 10.21 21.02
N GLY A 882 -5.19 11.50 21.25
CA GLY A 882 -4.52 12.58 20.53
C GLY A 882 -3.06 12.87 20.91
N TRP A 883 -2.28 11.95 21.51
CA TRP A 883 -0.83 12.12 21.71
C TRP A 883 -0.04 11.07 20.89
N ILE A 884 1.08 11.52 20.31
CA ILE A 884 1.86 10.79 19.30
C ILE A 884 3.36 10.94 19.61
N GLY A 885 4.19 9.95 19.26
CA GLY A 885 5.64 10.03 19.39
C GLY A 885 6.15 10.00 20.83
N ASP A 886 7.46 10.20 21.02
CA ASP A 886 8.10 9.94 22.32
C ASP A 886 7.57 10.86 23.45
N PRO A 887 7.16 10.32 24.62
CA PRO A 887 6.57 11.13 25.69
C PRO A 887 7.58 11.93 26.53
N CYS A 888 8.86 11.54 26.59
CA CYS A 888 9.88 12.16 27.44
C CYS A 888 10.98 12.93 26.69
N LEU A 889 11.17 12.65 25.40
CA LEU A 889 12.36 13.06 24.63
C LEU A 889 12.01 13.90 23.39
N PRO A 890 12.90 14.83 22.97
CA PRO A 890 14.13 15.22 23.64
C PRO A 890 13.83 16.09 24.87
N SER A 891 14.50 15.82 26.00
CA SER A 891 14.38 16.64 27.21
C SER A 891 14.81 18.09 26.92
N PRO A 892 14.09 19.13 27.41
CA PRO A 892 13.01 19.10 28.40
C PRO A 892 11.58 19.00 27.82
N PHE A 893 11.42 18.67 26.53
CA PHE A 893 10.14 18.72 25.83
C PHE A 893 9.29 17.44 26.04
N THR A 894 8.75 17.29 27.24
CA THR A 894 7.71 16.29 27.56
C THR A 894 6.32 16.80 27.17
N TYR A 895 5.29 15.95 27.31
CA TYR A 895 3.90 16.41 27.27
C TYR A 895 3.50 17.13 28.56
N ASP A 896 2.61 18.13 28.46
CA ASP A 896 2.16 19.00 29.57
C ASP A 896 1.62 18.28 30.83
N TRP A 897 1.21 17.02 30.66
CA TRP A 897 0.61 16.16 31.68
C TRP A 897 1.54 15.01 32.13
N ILE A 898 2.82 15.02 31.71
CA ILE A 898 3.86 14.04 32.03
C ILE A 898 5.12 14.72 32.58
N ASN A 899 5.63 14.22 33.71
CA ASN A 899 7.05 14.39 34.07
C ASN A 899 7.83 13.10 33.81
N CYS A 900 9.10 13.23 33.47
CA CYS A 900 10.02 12.10 33.27
C CYS A 900 11.32 12.24 34.08
N SER A 901 12.00 11.11 34.28
CA SER A 901 13.35 11.06 34.85
C SER A 901 14.42 11.52 33.86
N SER A 902 15.58 11.94 34.39
CA SER A 902 16.81 12.11 33.61
C SER A 902 17.65 10.82 33.56
N SER A 903 17.00 9.65 33.47
CA SER A 903 17.68 8.37 33.23
C SER A 903 17.83 8.10 31.74
N ASP A 904 18.63 7.10 31.40
CA ASP A 904 18.85 6.64 30.03
C ASP A 904 18.58 5.11 29.98
N PRO A 905 17.46 4.65 29.36
CA PRO A 905 16.36 5.47 28.84
C PRO A 905 15.59 6.20 29.96
N PRO A 906 14.85 7.28 29.64
CA PRO A 906 14.00 7.95 30.60
C PRO A 906 12.77 7.10 30.97
N ARG A 907 12.19 7.43 32.12
CA ARG A 907 10.98 6.81 32.69
C ARG A 907 9.94 7.88 33.00
N ILE A 908 8.66 7.54 32.91
CA ILE A 908 7.57 8.41 33.36
C ILE A 908 7.52 8.43 34.89
N THR A 909 7.61 9.62 35.49
CA THR A 909 7.65 9.83 36.95
C THR A 909 6.42 10.55 37.50
N ALA A 910 5.63 11.23 36.65
CA ALA A 910 4.30 11.68 37.06
C ALA A 910 3.28 11.71 35.91
N LEU A 911 2.00 11.57 36.29
CA LEU A 911 0.84 11.77 35.42
C LEU A 911 -0.08 12.83 36.03
N TYR A 912 -0.39 13.89 35.28
CA TYR A 912 -1.24 15.02 35.70
C TYR A 912 -2.52 15.09 34.85
N LEU A 913 -3.40 14.11 35.03
CA LEU A 913 -4.63 13.91 34.26
C LEU A 913 -5.87 14.52 34.96
N SER A 914 -5.69 15.58 35.74
CA SER A 914 -6.78 16.28 36.43
C SER A 914 -7.67 17.05 35.45
N LYS A 915 -9.00 16.83 35.48
CA LYS A 915 -9.99 17.46 34.57
C LYS A 915 -9.85 17.10 33.09
N PHE A 916 -9.39 15.88 32.79
CA PHE A 916 -9.33 15.34 31.43
C PHE A 916 -10.66 14.71 30.96
N ASN A 917 -11.74 14.84 31.74
CA ASN A 917 -13.04 14.19 31.51
C ASN A 917 -12.96 12.66 31.34
N LEU A 918 -11.96 12.02 31.98
CA LEU A 918 -11.82 10.56 31.96
C LEU A 918 -13.05 9.91 32.63
N SER A 919 -13.54 8.78 32.11
CA SER A 919 -14.72 8.10 32.66
C SER A 919 -14.62 6.59 32.50
N GLY A 920 -15.42 5.84 33.27
CA GLY A 920 -15.28 4.39 33.40
C GLY A 920 -14.22 3.97 34.42
N SER A 921 -13.87 2.68 34.42
CA SER A 921 -12.91 2.08 35.36
C SER A 921 -11.45 2.36 34.98
N LEU A 922 -10.57 2.42 35.98
CA LEU A 922 -9.12 2.50 35.74
C LEU A 922 -8.55 1.13 35.31
N PRO A 923 -7.77 1.06 34.21
CA PRO A 923 -7.05 -0.15 33.81
C PRO A 923 -5.79 -0.36 34.69
N ASP A 924 -5.11 -1.49 34.53
CA ASP A 924 -3.83 -1.75 35.20
C ASP A 924 -2.67 -1.05 34.46
N PHE A 925 -1.96 -0.18 35.17
CA PHE A 925 -0.73 0.49 34.73
C PHE A 925 0.39 0.40 35.79
N SER A 926 0.35 -0.65 36.61
CA SER A 926 1.36 -0.96 37.64
C SER A 926 2.77 -1.22 37.09
N SER A 927 2.87 -1.48 35.78
CA SER A 927 4.07 -1.56 34.96
C SER A 927 4.89 -0.25 34.93
N MET A 928 4.26 0.92 35.10
CA MET A 928 4.94 2.21 35.23
C MET A 928 5.58 2.39 36.63
N ASP A 929 6.49 1.50 37.00
CA ASP A 929 7.04 1.39 38.36
C ASP A 929 7.84 2.62 38.84
N ALA A 930 8.22 3.52 37.92
CA ALA A 930 8.88 4.79 38.19
C ALA A 930 7.96 5.92 38.69
N LEU A 931 6.63 5.74 38.67
CA LEU A 931 5.67 6.78 39.07
C LEU A 931 5.84 7.22 40.54
N GLU A 932 6.01 8.54 40.72
CA GLU A 932 6.08 9.21 42.01
C GLU A 932 4.80 10.00 42.34
N THR A 933 4.16 10.62 41.35
CA THR A 933 2.92 11.41 41.51
C THR A 933 1.88 11.01 40.47
N ILE A 934 0.63 10.78 40.91
CA ILE A 934 -0.51 10.50 40.04
C ILE A 934 -1.66 11.42 40.46
N ASP A 935 -2.08 12.32 39.57
CA ASP A 935 -3.30 13.13 39.74
C ASP A 935 -4.33 12.76 38.67
N LEU A 936 -5.45 12.19 39.11
CA LEU A 936 -6.62 11.79 38.32
C LEU A 936 -7.88 12.54 38.80
N SER A 937 -7.72 13.65 39.50
CA SER A 937 -8.82 14.34 40.19
C SER A 937 -9.76 15.11 39.26
N ASN A 938 -11.00 15.31 39.70
CA ASN A 938 -12.03 16.07 38.98
C ASN A 938 -12.35 15.46 37.60
N ASN A 939 -12.45 14.13 37.54
CA ASN A 939 -12.89 13.36 36.37
C ASN A 939 -14.20 12.62 36.70
N ASP A 940 -14.67 11.80 35.77
CA ASP A 940 -15.90 11.02 35.85
C ASP A 940 -15.63 9.52 36.07
N LEU A 941 -14.42 9.15 36.50
CA LEU A 941 -13.94 7.77 36.73
C LEU A 941 -14.73 7.05 37.82
N ASP A 942 -15.03 5.77 37.62
CA ASP A 942 -15.86 4.94 38.50
C ASP A 942 -15.25 3.56 38.82
N GLY A 943 -16.07 2.66 39.37
CA GLY A 943 -15.63 1.35 39.87
C GLY A 943 -14.91 1.41 41.23
N PRO A 944 -14.20 0.34 41.62
CA PRO A 944 -13.36 0.31 42.82
C PRO A 944 -12.00 0.95 42.58
N ILE A 945 -11.37 1.48 43.63
CA ILE A 945 -9.95 1.91 43.56
C ILE A 945 -9.06 0.67 43.45
N PRO A 946 -8.21 0.53 42.41
CA PRO A 946 -7.36 -0.65 42.24
C PRO A 946 -6.31 -0.84 43.35
N ASP A 947 -6.10 -2.08 43.79
CA ASP A 947 -5.11 -2.44 44.81
C ASP A 947 -3.65 -2.15 44.37
N PHE A 948 -3.37 -2.09 43.05
CA PHE A 948 -2.01 -1.97 42.50
C PHE A 948 -1.36 -0.60 42.77
N PHE A 949 -2.12 0.45 43.06
CA PHE A 949 -1.53 1.73 43.49
C PHE A 949 -0.70 1.57 44.77
N GLY A 950 -1.01 0.58 45.61
CA GLY A 950 -0.19 0.24 46.77
C GLY A 950 1.14 -0.44 46.41
N THR A 951 1.24 -1.14 45.28
CA THR A 951 2.45 -1.90 44.87
C THR A 951 3.48 -1.06 44.13
N LEU A 952 3.08 0.01 43.42
CA LEU A 952 4.00 0.96 42.75
C LEU A 952 5.13 1.42 43.70
N PRO A 953 6.42 1.12 43.45
CA PRO A 953 7.44 1.23 44.48
C PRO A 953 7.78 2.68 44.87
N ASN A 954 7.68 3.63 43.92
CA ASN A 954 8.14 5.01 44.09
C ASN A 954 7.03 6.02 44.43
N LEU A 955 5.76 5.60 44.48
CA LEU A 955 4.60 6.49 44.61
C LEU A 955 4.56 7.24 45.95
N LYS A 956 4.55 8.58 45.88
CA LYS A 956 4.55 9.55 46.99
C LYS A 956 3.25 10.36 47.05
N GLU A 957 2.55 10.53 45.94
CA GLU A 957 1.32 11.33 45.85
C GLU A 957 0.30 10.67 44.92
N LEU A 958 -0.94 10.52 45.41
CA LEU A 958 -2.07 9.93 44.68
C LEU A 958 -3.34 10.76 44.92
N ASN A 959 -3.75 11.54 43.93
CA ASN A 959 -4.94 12.38 43.99
C ASN A 959 -6.06 11.79 43.13
N LEU A 960 -7.08 11.23 43.78
CA LEU A 960 -8.29 10.65 43.18
C LEU A 960 -9.55 11.49 43.49
N ALA A 961 -9.37 12.72 44.01
CA ALA A 961 -10.47 13.53 44.51
C ALA A 961 -11.48 13.93 43.43
N ASN A 962 -12.75 14.10 43.79
CA ASN A 962 -13.86 14.46 42.91
C ASN A 962 -13.99 13.52 41.69
N ASN A 963 -14.19 12.24 41.96
CA ASN A 963 -14.53 11.18 40.98
C ASN A 963 -15.78 10.41 41.48
N LYS A 964 -16.12 9.27 40.87
CA LYS A 964 -17.22 8.37 41.23
C LYS A 964 -16.74 7.02 41.79
N PHE A 965 -15.53 6.95 42.35
CA PHE A 965 -15.03 5.69 42.92
C PHE A 965 -15.91 5.20 44.07
N SER A 966 -15.99 3.88 44.22
CA SER A 966 -16.92 3.20 45.11
C SER A 966 -16.29 2.05 45.88
N GLY A 967 -16.89 1.67 47.02
CA GLY A 967 -16.42 0.56 47.85
C GLY A 967 -15.25 0.93 48.80
N PRO A 968 -14.52 -0.06 49.34
CA PRO A 968 -13.50 0.18 50.35
C PRO A 968 -12.19 0.70 49.74
N VAL A 969 -11.55 1.67 50.40
CA VAL A 969 -10.18 2.09 50.04
C VAL A 969 -9.20 0.93 50.30
N PRO A 970 -8.35 0.56 49.31
CA PRO A 970 -7.33 -0.48 49.44
C PRO A 970 -6.50 -0.48 50.73
N ALA A 971 -6.31 -1.67 51.29
CA ALA A 971 -5.39 -1.90 52.40
C ALA A 971 -3.92 -1.76 51.95
N SER A 972 -3.61 -2.01 50.67
CA SER A 972 -2.28 -1.81 50.10
C SER A 972 -1.83 -0.34 50.18
N LEU A 973 -2.73 0.58 49.79
CA LEU A 973 -2.58 2.03 49.93
C LEU A 973 -2.42 2.46 51.38
N SER A 974 -3.31 1.99 52.26
CA SER A 974 -3.36 2.36 53.69
C SER A 974 -2.07 2.00 54.47
N ASN A 975 -1.29 1.04 53.97
CA ASN A 975 -0.03 0.59 54.57
C ASN A 975 1.22 1.24 53.95
N LYS A 976 1.09 2.13 52.96
CA LYS A 976 2.23 2.71 52.22
C LYS A 976 2.81 3.93 52.95
N ASN A 977 3.91 3.71 53.69
CA ASN A 977 4.59 4.76 54.45
C ASN A 977 5.06 5.92 53.55
N GLY A 978 4.59 7.13 53.83
CA GLY A 978 5.01 8.35 53.12
C GLY A 978 4.18 8.73 51.89
N LEU A 979 3.18 7.92 51.52
CA LEU A 979 2.22 8.25 50.47
C LEU A 979 1.21 9.29 50.98
N THR A 980 1.03 10.37 50.22
CA THR A 980 -0.09 11.31 50.36
C THR A 980 -1.23 10.85 49.47
N ILE A 981 -2.44 10.71 50.02
CA ILE A 981 -3.63 10.32 49.26
C ILE A 981 -4.75 11.34 49.48
N ASP A 982 -5.38 11.81 48.41
CA ASP A 982 -6.70 12.45 48.47
C ASP A 982 -7.73 11.60 47.71
N THR A 983 -8.85 11.31 48.37
CA THR A 983 -10.01 10.58 47.84
C THR A 983 -11.33 11.33 48.08
N SER A 984 -11.25 12.60 48.52
CA SER A 984 -12.41 13.43 48.84
C SER A 984 -13.35 13.63 47.64
N GLY A 985 -14.61 13.96 47.90
CA GLY A 985 -15.61 14.17 46.84
C GLY A 985 -16.22 12.90 46.22
N ASN A 986 -15.55 11.74 46.31
CA ASN A 986 -16.14 10.45 45.92
C ASN A 986 -17.24 10.05 46.94
N SER A 987 -18.50 9.94 46.50
CA SER A 987 -19.66 9.75 47.38
C SER A 987 -19.81 8.34 47.94
N ASP A 988 -19.33 7.33 47.22
CA ASP A 988 -19.66 5.91 47.46
C ASP A 988 -18.45 5.09 47.95
N LEU A 989 -17.35 5.77 48.29
CA LEU A 989 -16.24 5.19 49.05
C LEU A 989 -16.62 4.99 50.52
N CYS A 990 -16.28 3.83 51.07
CA CYS A 990 -16.43 3.52 52.49
C CYS A 990 -15.07 3.39 53.18
N SER A 991 -14.98 3.79 54.45
CA SER A 991 -13.84 3.37 55.28
C SER A 991 -13.94 1.87 55.55
N SER A 992 -12.81 1.17 55.64
CA SER A 992 -12.77 -0.25 56.04
C SER A 992 -13.26 -0.49 57.48
N SER A 993 -13.54 0.59 58.23
CA SER A 993 -14.20 0.59 59.54
C SER A 993 -15.72 0.79 59.51
N ASP A 994 -16.31 1.15 58.37
CA ASP A 994 -17.75 1.46 58.26
C ASP A 994 -18.62 0.22 57.97
N LYS A 995 -19.73 0.13 58.70
CA LYS A 995 -20.69 -0.98 58.60
C LYS A 995 -21.56 -0.95 57.33
N SER A 996 -21.42 0.05 56.48
CA SER A 996 -22.11 0.14 55.19
C SER A 996 -21.60 -0.90 54.19
N CYS A 997 -20.32 -1.26 54.26
CA CYS A 997 -19.67 -2.20 53.34
C CYS A 997 -19.67 -3.66 53.82
N GLN A 998 -20.66 -4.05 54.65
CA GLN A 998 -20.91 -5.45 55.01
C GLN A 998 -22.40 -5.79 54.99
N ASN A 999 -22.69 -7.00 54.49
CA ASN A 999 -23.99 -7.60 54.15
C ASN A 999 -24.49 -7.27 52.72
N ASN A 1000 -25.10 -8.21 51.99
CA ASN A 1000 -25.66 -9.48 52.44
C ASN A 1000 -25.12 -10.68 51.66
N ASP A 1001 -24.93 -11.80 52.36
CA ASP A 1001 -25.40 -13.09 51.86
C ASP A 1001 -26.07 -13.87 53.03
N SER A 1002 -26.96 -14.80 52.69
CA SER A 1002 -27.82 -15.60 53.57
C SER A 1002 -28.86 -14.85 54.43
N SER A 1003 -30.14 -14.94 54.02
CA SER A 1003 -31.21 -15.51 54.88
C SER A 1003 -32.59 -15.51 54.19
N SER A 1004 -33.38 -16.56 54.47
CA SER A 1004 -34.76 -16.78 54.02
C SER A 1004 -35.36 -17.96 54.83
N PRO A 1005 -36.69 -18.13 54.97
CA PRO A 1005 -37.82 -17.23 54.70
C PRO A 1005 -38.64 -16.90 55.97
N GLY A 1006 -39.60 -15.97 55.89
CA GLY A 1006 -40.59 -15.73 56.96
C GLY A 1006 -41.83 -14.95 56.50
N ASN A 1007 -43.04 -15.42 56.87
CA ASN A 1007 -44.33 -14.74 56.66
C ASN A 1007 -44.47 -13.59 57.68
N ASP A 1008 -45.20 -12.48 57.44
CA ASP A 1008 -46.65 -12.46 57.27
C ASP A 1008 -47.23 -11.12 56.72
N GLN A 1009 -48.54 -11.11 56.47
CA GLN A 1009 -49.38 -10.00 55.95
C GLN A 1009 -50.15 -9.25 57.06
N PRO A 1010 -50.98 -8.19 56.80
CA PRO A 1010 -51.03 -7.17 55.73
C PRO A 1010 -51.35 -5.72 56.27
N ALA A 1011 -51.85 -4.82 55.39
CA ALA A 1011 -52.69 -3.63 55.65
C ALA A 1011 -51.98 -2.29 56.05
N THR A 1012 -52.42 -1.07 55.69
CA THR A 1012 -53.54 -0.61 54.80
C THR A 1012 -53.36 0.86 54.33
N GLY A 1013 -53.97 1.24 53.18
CA GLY A 1013 -54.25 2.63 52.75
C GLY A 1013 -53.41 3.09 51.53
N SER A 1014 -53.91 3.21 50.28
CA SER A 1014 -55.01 4.05 49.71
C SER A 1014 -54.66 5.55 49.70
N THR A 1015 -54.70 6.30 48.58
CA THR A 1015 -55.58 6.23 47.38
C THR A 1015 -54.87 6.62 46.07
N LYS A 1016 -55.13 5.97 44.91
CA LYS A 1016 -56.00 6.40 43.75
C LYS A 1016 -55.70 7.84 43.23
N LYS A 1017 -55.62 8.16 41.93
CA LYS A 1017 -56.02 7.50 40.64
C LYS A 1017 -55.31 8.28 39.47
N ASN A 1018 -55.41 8.05 38.13
CA ASN A 1018 -56.27 7.23 37.26
C ASN A 1018 -55.65 6.94 35.86
N ASN A 1019 -55.48 5.65 35.52
CA ASN A 1019 -55.70 4.98 34.23
C ASN A 1019 -55.86 5.78 32.90
N ASN A 1020 -55.25 5.24 31.84
CA ASN A 1020 -56.04 4.75 30.69
C ASN A 1020 -55.35 3.57 29.98
N LYS A 1021 -56.11 2.52 29.65
CA LYS A 1021 -55.65 1.33 28.90
C LYS A 1021 -56.86 0.68 28.21
N LYS A 1022 -56.73 0.28 26.94
CA LYS A 1022 -57.74 -0.54 26.24
C LYS A 1022 -57.06 -1.70 25.50
N LYS A 1023 -57.49 -2.92 25.80
CA LYS A 1023 -57.34 -4.10 24.92
C LYS A 1023 -58.60 -4.24 24.06
N ASN A 1024 -58.52 -5.08 23.03
CA ASN A 1024 -59.60 -5.95 22.55
C ASN A 1024 -58.96 -7.26 22.04
N ASN A 1025 -59.75 -8.33 21.89
CA ASN A 1025 -59.27 -9.70 21.64
C ASN A 1025 -60.02 -10.39 20.46
N MET A 1026 -59.33 -11.37 19.83
CA MET A 1026 -59.90 -12.59 19.20
C MET A 1026 -60.76 -12.42 17.91
N PRO A 1027 -61.06 -13.49 17.12
CA PRO A 1027 -60.84 -14.93 17.37
C PRO A 1027 -60.08 -15.72 16.27
N ILE A 1028 -59.95 -17.05 16.48
CA ILE A 1028 -59.44 -18.06 15.53
C ILE A 1028 -60.63 -18.76 14.83
N ILE A 1029 -60.52 -19.07 13.53
CA ILE A 1029 -61.36 -20.04 12.80
C ILE A 1029 -60.48 -20.84 11.79
N LEU A 1030 -60.71 -22.15 11.66
CA LEU A 1030 -60.08 -23.01 10.62
C LEU A 1030 -60.99 -23.12 9.37
N GLY A 1031 -60.42 -23.30 8.17
CA GLY A 1031 -61.21 -23.71 7.00
C GLY A 1031 -60.52 -23.69 5.63
N THR A 1032 -59.82 -24.77 5.27
CA THR A 1032 -59.72 -25.37 3.91
C THR A 1032 -59.68 -24.48 2.64
N THR A 1033 -58.59 -24.54 1.87
CA THR A 1033 -58.59 -25.16 0.51
C THR A 1033 -57.18 -25.31 -0.10
N ILE A 1034 -56.88 -26.52 -0.57
CA ILE A 1034 -55.81 -26.89 -1.52
C ILE A 1034 -56.56 -27.73 -2.57
N PRO A 1035 -56.51 -27.45 -3.90
CA PRO A 1035 -55.26 -27.54 -4.66
C PRO A 1035 -55.07 -26.56 -5.84
N ALA A 1036 -53.88 -25.98 -5.94
CA ALA A 1036 -53.36 -25.36 -7.18
C ALA A 1036 -51.82 -25.44 -7.27
N PHE A 1037 -51.13 -25.20 -6.15
CA PHE A 1037 -49.69 -24.97 -6.11
C PHE A 1037 -48.79 -26.18 -6.47
N LEU A 1038 -49.28 -27.41 -6.29
CA LEU A 1038 -48.46 -28.62 -6.52
C LEU A 1038 -48.37 -29.06 -7.99
N LEU A 1039 -49.14 -28.46 -8.90
CA LEU A 1039 -49.10 -28.81 -10.33
C LEU A 1039 -48.01 -28.07 -11.11
N VAL A 1040 -47.61 -26.87 -10.66
CA VAL A 1040 -46.57 -26.06 -11.32
C VAL A 1040 -45.18 -26.69 -11.10
N TRP A 1041 -44.83 -26.98 -9.85
CA TRP A 1041 -43.53 -27.58 -9.49
C TRP A 1041 -43.29 -28.96 -10.10
N ALA A 1042 -44.35 -29.75 -10.32
CA ALA A 1042 -44.25 -31.02 -11.04
C ALA A 1042 -43.81 -30.84 -12.51
N ILE A 1043 -44.23 -29.76 -13.17
CA ILE A 1043 -43.87 -29.46 -14.57
C ILE A 1043 -42.43 -28.93 -14.63
N VAL A 1044 -42.04 -28.03 -13.72
CA VAL A 1044 -40.66 -27.51 -13.62
C VAL A 1044 -39.66 -28.64 -13.37
N GLY A 1045 -39.95 -29.55 -12.44
CA GLY A 1045 -39.10 -30.71 -12.18
C GLY A 1045 -38.95 -31.66 -13.37
N ILE A 1046 -40.00 -31.82 -14.19
CA ILE A 1046 -39.93 -32.63 -15.42
C ILE A 1046 -39.02 -31.96 -16.46
N PHE A 1047 -39.09 -30.64 -16.63
CA PHE A 1047 -38.18 -29.91 -17.53
C PHE A 1047 -36.72 -30.01 -17.10
N ALA A 1048 -36.42 -29.81 -15.80
CA ALA A 1048 -35.07 -29.93 -15.26
C ALA A 1048 -34.48 -31.34 -15.50
N ILE A 1049 -35.25 -32.40 -15.25
CA ILE A 1049 -34.83 -33.80 -15.45
C ILE A 1049 -34.61 -34.13 -16.94
N LEU A 1050 -35.37 -33.51 -17.85
CA LEU A 1050 -35.17 -33.67 -19.30
C LEU A 1050 -33.90 -32.93 -19.77
N HIS A 1051 -33.65 -31.72 -19.27
CA HIS A 1051 -32.47 -30.93 -19.64
C HIS A 1051 -31.18 -31.61 -19.15
N TYR A 1052 -31.14 -32.06 -17.89
CA TYR A 1052 -29.99 -32.77 -17.30
C TYR A 1052 -29.65 -34.08 -18.03
N LYS A 1053 -30.64 -34.76 -18.63
CA LYS A 1053 -30.40 -36.01 -19.40
C LYS A 1053 -29.80 -35.78 -20.79
N ASN A 1054 -30.00 -34.62 -21.41
CA ASN A 1054 -29.39 -34.32 -22.71
C ASN A 1054 -27.88 -34.02 -22.58
N LYS A 1055 -27.41 -33.43 -21.47
CA LYS A 1055 -25.97 -33.09 -21.26
C LYS A 1055 -25.06 -34.32 -21.04
N ARG A 1056 -25.57 -35.56 -21.13
CA ARG A 1056 -24.79 -36.82 -21.02
C ARG A 1056 -24.81 -37.72 -22.27
N ALA A 1057 -25.28 -37.21 -23.42
CA ALA A 1057 -25.55 -38.03 -24.60
C ALA A 1057 -24.50 -37.94 -25.74
N THR A 1058 -23.33 -37.32 -25.54
CA THR A 1058 -22.41 -36.98 -26.64
C THR A 1058 -20.91 -37.29 -26.40
N THR A 1059 -20.57 -38.31 -25.61
CA THR A 1059 -19.16 -38.77 -25.54
C THR A 1059 -19.02 -40.28 -25.26
N SER A 1060 -18.68 -41.08 -26.28
CA SER A 1060 -17.85 -42.30 -26.21
C SER A 1060 -17.74 -42.98 -27.60
N LEU A 1061 -16.82 -43.95 -27.71
CA LEU A 1061 -16.45 -44.75 -28.91
C LEU A 1061 -15.54 -44.01 -29.92
N VAL A 1062 -14.40 -44.56 -30.38
CA VAL A 1062 -13.76 -45.86 -30.08
C VAL A 1062 -12.22 -45.86 -30.25
N ASN A 1063 -11.58 -46.91 -29.71
CA ASN A 1063 -10.13 -47.20 -29.56
C ASN A 1063 -9.16 -47.01 -30.77
N PRO A 1064 -7.83 -46.95 -30.49
CA PRO A 1064 -6.76 -46.83 -31.49
C PRO A 1064 -6.20 -48.17 -32.05
N GLY A 1065 -5.50 -48.07 -33.19
CA GLY A 1065 -4.67 -49.12 -33.83
C GLY A 1065 -4.69 -49.02 -35.37
N GLN A 1066 -3.66 -49.40 -36.15
CA GLN A 1066 -2.34 -49.97 -35.83
C GLN A 1066 -1.40 -49.87 -37.07
N ALA A 1067 -0.09 -50.11 -36.90
CA ALA A 1067 0.93 -50.40 -37.95
C ALA A 1067 1.44 -49.22 -38.84
N SER A 1068 2.70 -49.20 -39.35
CA SER A 1068 3.94 -49.93 -38.97
C SER A 1068 5.21 -49.42 -39.70
N GLY A 1069 6.36 -49.40 -39.00
CA GLY A 1069 7.73 -49.36 -39.59
C GLY A 1069 8.33 -47.96 -39.79
N GLY A 1070 9.66 -47.76 -39.70
CA GLY A 1070 10.72 -48.71 -39.32
C GLY A 1070 12.16 -48.15 -39.45
N SER A 1071 13.15 -48.96 -39.10
CA SER A 1071 14.62 -48.78 -39.26
C SER A 1071 15.37 -47.67 -38.47
N THR A 1072 16.47 -48.09 -37.86
CA THR A 1072 17.63 -47.34 -37.34
C THR A 1072 18.87 -47.71 -38.19
N PRO A 1073 20.16 -47.46 -37.85
CA PRO A 1073 20.86 -46.45 -36.99
C PRO A 1073 22.06 -45.75 -37.73
N PHE A 1074 23.04 -45.18 -36.99
CA PHE A 1074 24.43 -44.76 -37.38
C PHE A 1074 24.62 -43.41 -38.15
N VAL A 1075 25.70 -42.60 -37.98
CA VAL A 1075 26.74 -42.44 -36.91
C VAL A 1075 27.64 -41.17 -37.14
N ASN A 1076 28.60 -40.92 -36.24
CA ASN A 1076 29.69 -39.90 -36.19
C ASN A 1076 29.28 -38.48 -35.73
N ARG A 1077 29.95 -37.77 -34.79
CA ARG A 1077 31.24 -37.90 -34.03
C ARG A 1077 32.52 -37.34 -34.66
N VAL A 1078 32.84 -36.08 -34.31
CA VAL A 1078 34.18 -35.46 -34.08
C VAL A 1078 33.90 -34.31 -33.07
N GLN A 1079 34.46 -34.11 -31.88
CA GLN A 1079 35.61 -34.60 -31.09
C GLN A 1079 36.98 -33.92 -31.32
N MET A 1080 37.33 -32.97 -30.43
CA MET A 1080 38.64 -32.63 -29.80
C MET A 1080 38.30 -31.65 -28.63
N SER A 1081 38.78 -31.69 -27.36
CA SER A 1081 40.11 -31.94 -26.72
C SER A 1081 41.12 -30.80 -26.94
N GLU A 1082 42.04 -30.37 -26.05
CA GLU A 1082 42.45 -30.70 -24.65
C GLU A 1082 43.56 -29.67 -24.20
N ASN A 1083 43.99 -29.45 -22.94
CA ASN A 1083 43.61 -29.92 -21.59
C ASN A 1083 44.13 -28.99 -20.42
N PHE A 1084 43.45 -29.00 -19.26
CA PHE A 1084 43.88 -28.84 -17.84
C PHE A 1084 44.98 -27.85 -17.29
N GLU A 1085 44.61 -27.19 -16.16
CA GLU A 1085 45.34 -26.95 -14.88
C GLU A 1085 46.47 -25.88 -14.59
N LYS A 1086 46.27 -25.23 -13.42
CA LYS A 1086 47.22 -24.85 -12.31
C LYS A 1086 48.12 -23.56 -12.31
N ASN A 1087 47.70 -22.65 -11.42
CA ASN A 1087 48.43 -21.84 -10.41
C ASN A 1087 49.79 -22.38 -9.85
N PRO A 1088 50.59 -21.60 -9.05
CA PRO A 1088 50.58 -20.14 -8.78
C PRO A 1088 52.01 -19.49 -8.71
N GLU A 1089 52.13 -18.26 -8.14
CA GLU A 1089 53.34 -17.66 -7.48
C GLU A 1089 54.58 -17.29 -8.36
N VAL A 1090 55.50 -16.36 -8.02
CA VAL A 1090 55.55 -15.11 -7.19
C VAL A 1090 56.85 -14.31 -7.56
N THR A 1091 57.03 -13.08 -7.06
CA THR A 1091 58.27 -12.23 -7.07
C THR A 1091 58.81 -11.62 -8.39
N ALA A 1092 58.50 -10.33 -8.59
CA ALA A 1092 59.37 -9.15 -8.35
C ALA A 1092 60.64 -8.82 -9.19
N HIS A 1093 60.81 -7.49 -9.33
CA HIS A 1093 62.03 -6.66 -9.51
C HIS A 1093 62.73 -6.47 -10.89
N ASP A 1094 62.63 -5.20 -11.33
CA ASP A 1094 63.72 -4.26 -11.68
C ASP A 1094 64.21 -4.03 -13.13
N HIS A 1095 64.12 -2.72 -13.49
CA HIS A 1095 65.06 -1.90 -14.29
C HIS A 1095 65.32 -2.28 -15.79
N GLU A 1096 65.60 -1.35 -16.72
CA GLU A 1096 65.80 0.11 -16.62
C GLU A 1096 65.53 0.87 -17.96
N ASN A 1097 65.13 2.14 -17.83
CA ASN A 1097 65.47 3.31 -18.68
C ASN A 1097 65.56 3.26 -20.23
N SER A 1098 64.70 4.10 -20.86
CA SER A 1098 65.06 5.06 -21.95
C SER A 1098 65.32 4.52 -23.39
N THR A 1099 65.25 5.30 -24.48
CA THR A 1099 64.93 6.73 -24.72
C THR A 1099 64.45 6.94 -26.17
N ASN A 1100 63.70 8.03 -26.43
CA ASN A 1100 63.31 8.59 -27.75
C ASN A 1100 62.29 7.74 -28.56
N VAL A 1101 61.44 8.32 -29.42
CA VAL A 1101 61.26 9.73 -29.84
C VAL A 1101 59.86 10.20 -29.47
#